data_AF-A0AAE9XH78-F1
#
_entry.id   AF-A0AAE9XH78-F1
#
_cell.length_a   1.000
_cell.length_b   1.000
_cell.length_c   1.000
_cell.angle_alpha   90.00
_cell.angle_beta   90.00
_cell.angle_gamma   90.00
#
_symmetry.space_group_name_H-M   'P 1'
#
loop_
_entity.id
_entity.type
_entity.pdbx_description
1 polymer ?
#
loop_
_entity_poly.entity_id
_entity_poly.type
_entity_poly.pdbx_seq_one_letter_code
_entity_poly.pdbx_strand_id
1 'polypeptide(L)'
;MTILVSSIMIIGLVVISNILSHYILFLPTALIEIIIGLSIALIFDVKITLQSDWFMLLFVAPLLFNDAKHYPKDKLWELRAPIFGYAIVLVFFTTVLGGWFVHWLIPSFPLPLAMALIAVLSPTDPVAVQGIAEQVKLPPKLMNLISGESLINDASGLIAFKYALAAFMTGYFSLTKAIGNFFYISLVGALIGILLMIFIHFLKLFLAHQGIQDVVLHAIIQLLTPFVIYITAEHFHASGVIAVVAAGIIAINQTTVFKSHYSETRLVTERMWEILVYILNGVVFVILGVELPDAMSETIANPNINNTLLIIWILAIWFVLLSVRVLWSYAYMWWNFFDKNHPKVTRPLFKEALLTGITGVRGAVTMATIMSMPFIMDNGRFFKERALMIALACGVVVTSLLVATFTLPIMTKRKGKLLLVGDEGYRENILVDAYQDAGMLTELEARKLMTQNAIKSLKNIETAENERVTSDLIHELNRRLQHLHKESHSNDTHHLYADTERLIQQIAINGEKEAIHRLIESEKVSLATGKDYLTFLNSKESILYSNWRYFFHRISYNTLQKLEKTFMKQRWQSHHETSWLNFEYEATKGAIQALKKYQIQLNAEKEPDLLRKQIAQQKQHEYYYKLQRIKFSQMKPSEDYDEQLLELYNMTVYSERKTIHDLYTSGKITLDTANRLRQSLLYYEGTLLQRELAEKN
;
A
#
# COMPACT_ATOMS: atom_id res chain seq x y z
N MET A 1 29.61 -22.74 5.02
CA MET A 1 30.48 -21.95 4.12
C MET A 1 29.89 -21.86 2.72
N THR A 2 29.94 -22.92 1.91
CA THR A 2 29.45 -22.94 0.50
C THR A 2 28.13 -22.19 0.28
N ILE A 3 27.04 -22.63 0.92
CA ILE A 3 25.70 -22.03 0.76
C ILE A 3 25.71 -20.51 1.01
N LEU A 4 26.40 -20.05 2.06
CA LEU A 4 26.50 -18.62 2.40
C LEU A 4 27.24 -17.83 1.30
N VAL A 5 28.34 -18.38 0.79
CA VAL A 5 29.12 -17.77 -0.29
C VAL A 5 28.29 -17.72 -1.58
N SER A 6 27.57 -18.78 -1.91
CA SER A 6 26.62 -18.81 -3.04
C SER A 6 25.51 -17.77 -2.87
N SER A 7 24.89 -17.64 -1.69
CA SER A 7 23.85 -16.61 -1.45
C SER A 7 24.39 -15.18 -1.61
N ILE A 8 25.57 -14.87 -1.07
CA ILE A 8 26.21 -13.56 -1.21
C ILE A 8 26.56 -13.29 -2.67
N MET A 9 27.10 -14.29 -3.38
CA MET A 9 27.41 -14.21 -4.80
C MET A 9 26.14 -13.90 -5.62
N ILE A 10 25.05 -14.65 -5.44
CA ILE A 10 23.80 -14.45 -6.19
C ILE A 10 23.23 -13.04 -5.95
N ILE A 11 23.24 -12.54 -4.71
CA ILE A 11 22.83 -11.15 -4.41
C ILE A 11 23.73 -10.14 -5.14
N GLY A 12 25.04 -10.40 -5.20
CA GLY A 12 25.98 -9.60 -6.01
C GLY A 12 25.64 -9.62 -7.51
N LEU A 13 25.17 -10.75 -8.04
CA LEU A 13 24.73 -10.86 -9.44
C LEU A 13 23.45 -10.07 -9.73
N VAL A 14 22.52 -9.98 -8.78
CA VAL A 14 21.35 -9.08 -8.89
C VAL A 14 21.78 -7.62 -8.97
N VAL A 15 22.72 -7.20 -8.13
CA VAL A 15 23.27 -5.83 -8.17
C VAL A 15 23.97 -5.54 -9.50
N ILE A 16 24.78 -6.49 -10.00
CA ILE A 16 25.43 -6.37 -11.32
C ILE A 16 24.38 -6.32 -12.45
N SER A 17 23.33 -7.13 -12.37
CA SER A 17 22.23 -7.14 -13.35
C SER A 17 21.47 -5.81 -13.39
N ASN A 18 21.19 -5.22 -12.22
CA ASN A 18 20.57 -3.90 -12.11
C ASN A 18 21.43 -2.83 -12.81
N ILE A 19 22.73 -2.78 -12.49
CA ILE A 19 23.69 -1.87 -13.15
C ILE A 19 23.67 -2.10 -14.67
N LEU A 20 23.67 -3.36 -15.13
CA LEU A 20 23.67 -3.69 -16.55
C LEU A 20 22.34 -3.31 -17.25
N SER A 21 21.20 -3.38 -16.55
CA SER A 21 19.88 -3.00 -17.07
C SER A 21 19.78 -1.50 -17.40
N HIS A 22 20.56 -0.65 -16.74
CA HIS A 22 20.66 0.77 -17.06
C HIS A 22 21.25 1.02 -18.47
N TYR A 23 22.08 0.10 -18.96
CA TYR A 23 22.67 0.16 -20.30
C TYR A 23 21.86 -0.65 -21.33
N ILE A 24 21.31 -1.80 -20.95
CA ILE A 24 20.56 -2.72 -21.84
C ILE A 24 19.06 -2.38 -21.84
N LEU A 25 18.74 -1.15 -22.27
CA LEU A 25 17.39 -0.55 -22.27
C LEU A 25 16.32 -1.25 -23.16
N PHE A 26 16.65 -2.40 -23.76
CA PHE A 26 15.76 -3.16 -24.65
C PHE A 26 15.37 -4.54 -24.11
N LEU A 27 15.92 -4.97 -22.97
CA LEU A 27 15.55 -6.21 -22.28
C LEU A 27 14.97 -5.90 -20.90
N PRO A 28 13.98 -6.66 -20.40
CA PRO A 28 13.56 -6.63 -19.00
C PRO A 28 14.68 -7.09 -18.06
N THR A 29 14.71 -6.54 -16.84
CA THR A 29 15.62 -6.91 -15.74
C THR A 29 15.69 -8.42 -15.53
N ALA A 30 14.54 -9.08 -15.38
CA ALA A 30 14.41 -10.53 -15.20
C ALA A 30 15.13 -11.37 -16.28
N LEU A 31 15.19 -10.89 -17.53
CA LEU A 31 15.88 -11.62 -18.59
C LEU A 31 17.41 -11.43 -18.51
N ILE A 32 17.86 -10.24 -18.10
CA ILE A 32 19.29 -9.95 -17.88
C ILE A 32 19.81 -10.80 -16.69
N GLU A 33 19.00 -10.95 -15.65
CA GLU A 33 19.29 -11.80 -14.47
C GLU A 33 19.46 -13.28 -14.87
N ILE A 34 18.55 -13.81 -15.69
CA ILE A 34 18.64 -15.16 -16.25
C ILE A 34 19.88 -15.33 -17.12
N ILE A 35 20.20 -14.35 -17.99
CA ILE A 35 21.39 -14.40 -18.87
C ILE A 35 22.68 -14.38 -18.04
N ILE A 36 22.75 -13.60 -16.96
CA ILE A 36 23.90 -13.55 -16.05
C ILE A 36 24.06 -14.87 -15.29
N GLY A 37 22.98 -15.42 -14.73
CA GLY A 37 22.99 -16.73 -14.07
C GLY A 37 23.45 -17.85 -15.01
N LEU A 38 22.88 -17.90 -16.22
CA LEU A 38 23.23 -18.86 -17.27
C LEU A 38 24.71 -18.74 -17.68
N SER A 39 25.21 -17.52 -17.89
CA SER A 39 26.61 -17.29 -18.26
C SER A 39 27.56 -17.80 -17.17
N ILE A 40 27.19 -17.64 -15.90
CA ILE A 40 28.04 -18.03 -14.77
C ILE A 40 28.02 -19.53 -14.52
N ALA A 41 26.88 -20.20 -14.66
CA ALA A 41 26.82 -21.66 -14.65
C ALA A 41 27.70 -22.27 -15.76
N LEU A 42 27.65 -21.72 -16.97
CA LEU A 42 28.45 -22.19 -18.12
C LEU A 42 29.96 -21.90 -18.01
N ILE A 43 30.37 -20.84 -17.30
CA ILE A 43 31.79 -20.46 -17.14
C ILE A 43 32.43 -21.10 -15.91
N PHE A 44 31.68 -21.30 -14.82
CA PHE A 44 32.23 -21.69 -13.51
C PHE A 44 31.69 -23.02 -12.96
N ASP A 45 30.83 -23.74 -13.70
CA ASP A 45 30.19 -25.01 -13.28
C ASP A 45 29.52 -24.95 -11.89
N VAL A 46 28.89 -23.82 -11.58
CA VAL A 46 28.21 -23.57 -10.30
C VAL A 46 26.83 -24.23 -10.31
N LYS A 47 26.61 -25.17 -9.39
CA LYS A 47 25.37 -25.94 -9.21
C LYS A 47 24.68 -25.55 -7.90
N ILE A 48 23.37 -25.28 -7.88
CA ILE A 48 22.66 -24.81 -6.67
C ILE A 48 21.64 -25.87 -6.23
N THR A 49 22.02 -26.72 -5.28
CA THR A 49 21.15 -27.75 -4.69
C THR A 49 20.07 -27.15 -3.76
N LEU A 50 19.06 -26.51 -4.37
CA LEU A 50 17.91 -25.93 -3.69
C LEU A 50 16.85 -26.99 -3.36
N GLN A 51 16.64 -27.21 -2.07
CA GLN A 51 15.48 -27.94 -1.57
C GLN A 51 14.22 -27.09 -1.74
N SER A 52 13.15 -27.69 -2.27
CA SER A 52 11.91 -27.00 -2.64
C SER A 52 11.25 -26.27 -1.46
N ASP A 53 11.19 -26.91 -0.29
CA ASP A 53 10.56 -26.33 0.91
C ASP A 53 11.28 -25.06 1.37
N TRP A 54 12.62 -25.03 1.26
CA TRP A 54 13.42 -23.84 1.53
C TRP A 54 13.22 -22.74 0.48
N PHE A 55 13.04 -23.09 -0.80
CA PHE A 55 12.72 -22.10 -1.84
C PHE A 55 11.33 -21.49 -1.62
N MET A 56 10.33 -22.32 -1.33
CA MET A 56 8.96 -21.91 -1.07
C MET A 56 8.87 -21.02 0.18
N LEU A 57 9.60 -21.37 1.25
CA LEU A 57 9.70 -20.57 2.46
C LEU A 57 10.45 -19.25 2.23
N LEU A 58 11.65 -19.29 1.63
CA LEU A 58 12.56 -18.14 1.58
C LEU A 58 12.16 -17.09 0.54
N PHE A 59 11.64 -17.53 -0.61
CA PHE A 59 11.30 -16.65 -1.74
C PHE A 59 9.78 -16.55 -1.96
N VAL A 60 9.09 -17.66 -2.11
CA VAL A 60 7.69 -17.64 -2.60
C VAL A 60 6.72 -17.10 -1.54
N ALA A 61 6.88 -17.48 -0.27
CA ALA A 61 6.05 -16.97 0.82
C ALA A 61 6.10 -15.43 0.98
N PRO A 62 7.26 -14.75 1.14
CA PRO A 62 7.29 -13.29 1.23
C PRO A 62 6.79 -12.58 -0.04
N LEU A 63 6.99 -13.16 -1.23
CA LEU A 63 6.47 -12.59 -2.49
C LEU A 63 4.94 -12.70 -2.58
N LEU A 64 4.35 -13.86 -2.29
CA LEU A 64 2.89 -14.01 -2.27
C LEU A 64 2.23 -13.19 -1.15
N PHE A 65 2.92 -12.98 -0.02
CA PHE A 65 2.46 -12.04 1.01
C PHE A 65 2.46 -10.59 0.52
N ASN A 66 3.51 -10.18 -0.22
CA ASN A 66 3.59 -8.86 -0.84
C ASN A 66 2.40 -8.61 -1.77
N ASP A 67 2.17 -9.53 -2.70
CA ASP A 67 1.17 -9.37 -3.74
C ASP A 67 -0.25 -9.40 -3.16
N ALA A 68 -0.50 -10.26 -2.16
CA ALA A 68 -1.75 -10.29 -1.41
C ALA A 68 -1.98 -9.03 -0.56
N LYS A 69 -0.92 -8.46 0.06
CA LYS A 69 -0.99 -7.23 0.88
C LYS A 69 -1.32 -5.99 0.05
N HIS A 70 -0.77 -5.87 -1.15
CA HIS A 70 -0.95 -4.70 -2.01
C HIS A 70 -2.15 -4.81 -2.97
N TYR A 71 -2.84 -5.96 -2.98
CA TYR A 71 -3.99 -6.16 -3.85
C TYR A 71 -5.19 -5.26 -3.45
N PRO A 72 -5.80 -4.50 -4.38
CA PRO A 72 -6.95 -3.64 -4.06
C PRO A 72 -8.21 -4.47 -3.74
N LYS A 73 -8.57 -4.51 -2.44
CA LYS A 73 -9.70 -5.27 -1.87
C LYS A 73 -11.01 -5.16 -2.65
N ASP A 74 -11.41 -3.96 -3.08
CA ASP A 74 -12.67 -3.76 -3.80
C ASP A 74 -12.65 -4.47 -5.17
N LYS A 75 -11.47 -4.52 -5.81
CA LYS A 75 -11.26 -5.28 -7.05
C LYS A 75 -11.16 -6.77 -6.81
N LEU A 76 -10.70 -7.21 -5.64
CA LEU A 76 -10.72 -8.63 -5.27
C LEU A 76 -12.16 -9.15 -5.19
N TRP A 77 -13.07 -8.33 -4.67
CA TRP A 77 -14.49 -8.66 -4.58
C TRP A 77 -15.21 -8.54 -5.94
N GLU A 78 -14.91 -7.52 -6.74
CA GLU A 78 -15.39 -7.36 -8.12
C GLU A 78 -14.94 -8.52 -9.03
N LEU A 79 -13.70 -8.99 -8.87
CA LEU A 79 -13.07 -10.03 -9.70
C LEU A 79 -13.06 -11.42 -9.05
N ARG A 80 -13.78 -11.65 -7.94
CA ARG A 80 -13.77 -12.94 -7.22
C ARG A 80 -14.10 -14.15 -8.10
N ALA A 81 -15.05 -14.00 -9.03
CA ALA A 81 -15.47 -15.06 -9.95
C ALA A 81 -14.41 -15.38 -11.03
N PRO A 82 -13.87 -14.41 -11.80
CA PRO A 82 -12.76 -14.69 -12.72
C PRO A 82 -11.52 -15.18 -11.98
N ILE A 83 -11.16 -14.62 -10.83
CA ILE A 83 -9.99 -15.06 -10.05
C ILE A 83 -10.13 -16.55 -9.68
N PHE A 84 -11.26 -16.97 -9.11
CA PHE A 84 -11.52 -18.39 -8.83
C PHE A 84 -11.49 -19.26 -10.10
N GLY A 85 -12.07 -18.75 -11.20
CA GLY A 85 -12.09 -19.44 -12.50
C GLY A 85 -10.69 -19.69 -13.08
N TYR A 86 -9.78 -18.72 -13.00
CA TYR A 86 -8.42 -18.83 -13.53
C TYR A 86 -7.46 -19.53 -12.55
N ALA A 87 -7.61 -19.31 -11.25
CA ALA A 87 -6.68 -19.82 -10.23
C ALA A 87 -6.98 -21.23 -9.71
N ILE A 88 -8.18 -21.78 -9.98
CA ILE A 88 -8.56 -23.14 -9.60
C ILE A 88 -9.11 -23.90 -10.80
N VAL A 89 -10.21 -23.43 -11.40
CA VAL A 89 -10.94 -24.24 -12.41
C VAL A 89 -10.09 -24.45 -13.67
N LEU A 90 -9.47 -23.39 -14.19
CA LEU A 90 -8.54 -23.46 -15.32
C LEU A 90 -7.33 -24.35 -15.01
N VAL A 91 -6.83 -24.38 -13.77
CA VAL A 91 -5.64 -25.14 -13.34
C VAL A 91 -5.87 -26.64 -13.37
N PHE A 92 -7.03 -27.10 -12.88
CA PHE A 92 -7.39 -28.51 -13.00
C PHE A 92 -7.75 -28.88 -14.46
N PHE A 93 -8.33 -27.94 -15.23
CA PHE A 93 -8.68 -28.14 -16.64
C PHE A 93 -7.45 -28.25 -17.55
N THR A 94 -6.44 -27.38 -17.38
CA THR A 94 -5.13 -27.48 -18.05
C THR A 94 -4.41 -28.76 -17.64
N THR A 95 -4.38 -29.10 -16.35
CA THR A 95 -3.76 -30.33 -15.84
C THR A 95 -4.31 -31.58 -16.53
N VAL A 96 -5.63 -31.69 -16.68
CA VAL A 96 -6.26 -32.86 -17.33
C VAL A 96 -6.03 -32.85 -18.85
N LEU A 97 -6.36 -31.75 -19.55
CA LEU A 97 -6.26 -31.70 -21.01
C LEU A 97 -4.80 -31.73 -21.50
N GLY A 98 -3.94 -30.94 -20.87
CA GLY A 98 -2.51 -30.92 -21.16
C GLY A 98 -1.84 -32.24 -20.76
N GLY A 99 -2.30 -32.89 -19.67
CA GLY A 99 -1.82 -34.22 -19.28
C GLY A 99 -2.12 -35.29 -20.34
N TRP A 100 -3.34 -35.30 -20.90
CA TRP A 100 -3.66 -36.14 -22.06
C TRP A 100 -2.83 -35.78 -23.31
N PHE A 101 -2.64 -34.48 -23.59
CA PHE A 101 -1.82 -34.04 -24.72
C PHE A 101 -0.36 -34.47 -24.60
N VAL A 102 0.27 -34.31 -23.42
CA VAL A 102 1.65 -34.75 -23.15
C VAL A 102 1.77 -36.27 -23.22
N HIS A 103 0.81 -37.02 -22.67
CA HIS A 103 0.81 -38.49 -22.77
C HIS A 103 0.71 -38.98 -24.23
N TRP A 104 -0.07 -38.29 -25.07
CA TRP A 104 -0.17 -38.56 -26.50
C TRP A 104 1.10 -38.16 -27.28
N LEU A 105 1.68 -37.01 -26.96
CA LEU A 105 2.88 -36.45 -27.61
C LEU A 105 4.18 -37.18 -27.22
N ILE A 106 4.23 -37.71 -26.00
CA ILE A 106 5.37 -38.42 -25.39
C ILE A 106 4.84 -39.73 -24.78
N PRO A 107 4.64 -40.80 -25.59
CA PRO A 107 4.02 -42.04 -25.12
C PRO A 107 4.79 -42.79 -24.01
N SER A 108 6.05 -42.43 -23.77
CA SER A 108 6.85 -42.95 -22.65
C SER A 108 6.49 -42.33 -21.29
N PHE A 109 5.73 -41.23 -21.23
CA PHE A 109 5.25 -40.64 -19.99
C PHE A 109 3.88 -41.23 -19.62
N PRO A 110 3.73 -41.96 -18.48
CA PRO A 110 2.42 -42.39 -18.01
C PRO A 110 1.53 -41.20 -17.66
N LEU A 111 0.20 -41.35 -17.80
CA LEU A 111 -0.72 -40.22 -17.65
C LEU A 111 -0.59 -39.43 -16.33
N PRO A 112 -0.42 -40.05 -15.14
CA PRO A 112 -0.21 -39.28 -13.91
C PRO A 112 1.07 -38.42 -13.93
N LEU A 113 2.12 -38.88 -14.62
CA LEU A 113 3.37 -38.14 -14.81
C LEU A 113 3.19 -36.96 -15.77
N ALA A 114 2.47 -37.18 -16.87
CA ALA A 114 2.10 -36.15 -17.83
C ALA A 114 1.21 -35.06 -17.21
N MET A 115 0.25 -35.46 -16.36
CA MET A 115 -0.53 -34.54 -15.52
C MET A 115 0.36 -33.79 -14.51
N ALA A 116 1.33 -34.45 -13.88
CA ALA A 116 2.26 -33.80 -12.95
C ALA A 116 3.10 -32.70 -13.64
N LEU A 117 3.64 -32.96 -14.83
CA LEU A 117 4.36 -31.94 -15.60
C LEU A 117 3.50 -30.68 -15.85
N ILE A 118 2.24 -30.88 -16.22
CA ILE A 118 1.34 -29.79 -16.58
C ILE A 118 0.78 -29.06 -15.37
N ALA A 119 0.54 -29.76 -14.26
CA ALA A 119 0.16 -29.15 -12.98
C ALA A 119 1.21 -28.14 -12.50
N VAL A 120 2.50 -28.41 -12.76
CA VAL A 120 3.61 -27.50 -12.43
C VAL A 120 3.73 -26.34 -13.42
N LEU A 121 3.32 -26.52 -14.68
CA LEU A 121 3.36 -25.52 -15.75
C LEU A 121 2.08 -24.68 -15.93
N SER A 122 1.05 -24.93 -15.12
CA SER A 122 -0.20 -24.15 -15.10
C SER A 122 -0.18 -22.93 -14.15
N PRO A 123 0.56 -22.93 -13.03
CA PRO A 123 0.97 -21.71 -12.33
C PRO A 123 1.48 -20.61 -13.24
N THR A 124 1.12 -19.38 -12.92
CA THR A 124 1.48 -18.16 -13.67
C THR A 124 2.11 -17.16 -12.72
N ASP A 125 3.28 -16.67 -13.11
CA ASP A 125 4.16 -15.86 -12.29
C ASP A 125 3.93 -14.37 -12.61
N PRO A 126 3.34 -13.58 -11.68
CA PRO A 126 2.98 -12.19 -11.92
C PRO A 126 4.18 -11.27 -11.76
N VAL A 127 5.24 -11.71 -11.08
CA VAL A 127 6.51 -10.98 -10.93
C VAL A 127 7.20 -10.92 -12.28
N ALA A 128 7.29 -12.06 -12.97
CA ALA A 128 7.85 -12.14 -14.32
C ALA A 128 7.08 -11.26 -15.31
N VAL A 129 5.76 -11.11 -15.14
CA VAL A 129 4.93 -10.19 -15.94
C VAL A 129 5.15 -8.73 -15.55
N GLN A 130 5.27 -8.41 -14.26
CA GLN A 130 5.50 -7.06 -13.76
C GLN A 130 6.82 -6.48 -14.28
N GLY A 131 7.92 -7.26 -14.25
CA GLY A 131 9.20 -6.84 -14.80
C GLY A 131 9.19 -6.55 -16.31
N ILE A 132 8.31 -7.23 -17.07
CA ILE A 132 8.08 -6.89 -18.49
C ILE A 132 7.15 -5.65 -18.62
N ALA A 133 6.19 -5.50 -17.71
CA ALA A 133 5.23 -4.38 -17.70
C ALA A 133 5.84 -3.03 -17.30
N GLU A 134 7.00 -2.99 -16.63
CA GLU A 134 7.79 -1.76 -16.44
C GLU A 134 8.07 -1.04 -17.76
N GLN A 135 8.28 -1.81 -18.84
CA GLN A 135 8.52 -1.30 -20.19
C GLN A 135 7.22 -1.12 -21.01
N VAL A 136 6.12 -1.75 -20.57
CA VAL A 136 4.88 -1.94 -21.34
C VAL A 136 3.64 -1.62 -20.52
N LYS A 137 2.95 -0.51 -20.85
CA LYS A 137 1.72 -0.10 -20.16
C LYS A 137 0.53 -1.03 -20.46
N LEU A 138 0.43 -2.12 -19.70
CA LEU A 138 -0.72 -3.03 -19.68
C LEU A 138 -1.97 -2.33 -19.09
N PRO A 139 -3.20 -2.72 -19.50
CA PRO A 139 -4.43 -2.19 -18.91
C PRO A 139 -4.55 -2.54 -17.41
N PRO A 140 -4.94 -1.62 -16.51
CA PRO A 140 -5.06 -1.91 -15.07
C PRO A 140 -6.00 -3.08 -14.73
N LYS A 141 -7.08 -3.26 -15.50
CA LYS A 141 -7.96 -4.43 -15.35
C LYS A 141 -7.26 -5.76 -15.62
N LEU A 142 -6.33 -5.79 -16.58
CA LEU A 142 -5.56 -6.98 -16.91
C LEU A 142 -4.48 -7.25 -15.86
N MET A 143 -3.75 -6.23 -15.40
CA MET A 143 -2.78 -6.38 -14.32
C MET A 143 -3.45 -6.91 -13.04
N ASN A 144 -4.57 -6.30 -12.63
CA ASN A 144 -5.32 -6.77 -11.46
C ASN A 144 -5.83 -8.21 -11.63
N LEU A 145 -6.22 -8.64 -12.84
CA LEU A 145 -6.61 -10.02 -13.09
C LEU A 145 -5.42 -10.98 -12.93
N ILE A 146 -4.26 -10.66 -13.53
CA ILE A 146 -3.04 -11.49 -13.51
C ILE A 146 -2.49 -11.62 -12.09
N SER A 147 -2.35 -10.51 -11.35
CA SER A 147 -1.95 -10.57 -9.95
C SER A 147 -2.96 -11.36 -9.13
N GLY A 148 -4.26 -11.22 -9.41
CA GLY A 148 -5.33 -11.87 -8.66
C GLY A 148 -5.39 -13.39 -8.85
N GLU A 149 -5.15 -13.90 -10.06
CA GLU A 149 -5.09 -15.35 -10.30
C GLU A 149 -3.89 -16.01 -9.62
N SER A 150 -2.71 -15.39 -9.67
CA SER A 150 -1.46 -15.99 -9.17
C SER A 150 -1.54 -16.32 -7.68
N LEU A 151 -2.13 -15.43 -6.87
CA LEU A 151 -2.32 -15.59 -5.42
C LEU A 151 -2.86 -16.97 -5.02
N ILE A 152 -3.62 -17.63 -5.90
CA ILE A 152 -4.21 -18.96 -5.62
C ILE A 152 -3.72 -20.02 -6.65
N ASN A 153 -3.31 -19.63 -7.86
CA ASN A 153 -2.86 -20.54 -8.92
C ASN A 153 -1.65 -21.37 -8.47
N ASP A 154 -0.66 -20.75 -7.82
CA ASP A 154 0.55 -21.43 -7.35
C ASP A 154 0.25 -22.56 -6.36
N ALA A 155 -0.69 -22.32 -5.44
CA ALA A 155 -1.15 -23.34 -4.50
C ALA A 155 -1.94 -24.46 -5.21
N SER A 156 -2.84 -24.11 -6.14
CA SER A 156 -3.61 -25.08 -6.92
C SER A 156 -2.72 -26.00 -7.74
N GLY A 157 -1.72 -25.44 -8.45
CA GLY A 157 -0.77 -26.20 -9.25
C GLY A 157 0.14 -27.09 -8.42
N LEU A 158 0.68 -26.58 -7.30
CA LEU A 158 1.48 -27.38 -6.36
C LEU A 158 0.69 -28.54 -5.75
N ILE A 159 -0.59 -28.36 -5.42
CA ILE A 159 -1.42 -29.43 -4.87
C ILE A 159 -1.81 -30.45 -5.97
N ALA A 160 -2.17 -29.98 -7.17
CA ALA A 160 -2.41 -30.85 -8.32
C ALA A 160 -1.17 -31.69 -8.67
N PHE A 161 0.01 -31.09 -8.61
CA PHE A 161 1.29 -31.76 -8.78
C PHE A 161 1.55 -32.84 -7.72
N LYS A 162 1.43 -32.49 -6.44
CA LYS A 162 1.64 -33.44 -5.33
C LYS A 162 0.73 -34.68 -5.46
N TYR A 163 -0.53 -34.52 -5.88
CA TYR A 163 -1.41 -35.67 -6.14
C TYR A 163 -1.09 -36.45 -7.42
N ALA A 164 -0.73 -35.77 -8.52
CA ALA A 164 -0.38 -36.43 -9.77
C ALA A 164 0.91 -37.25 -9.65
N LEU A 165 1.92 -36.72 -8.95
CA LEU A 165 3.15 -37.43 -8.61
C LEU A 165 2.89 -38.58 -7.62
N ALA A 166 2.07 -38.38 -6.58
CA ALA A 166 1.70 -39.48 -5.67
C ALA A 166 0.95 -40.61 -6.39
N ALA A 167 0.08 -40.28 -7.35
CA ALA A 167 -0.60 -41.28 -8.19
C ALA A 167 0.36 -42.02 -9.14
N PHE A 168 1.41 -41.35 -9.63
CA PHE A 168 2.50 -42.00 -10.38
C PHE A 168 3.30 -42.97 -9.50
N MET A 169 3.74 -42.53 -8.32
CA MET A 169 4.62 -43.30 -7.42
C MET A 169 3.91 -44.50 -6.78
N THR A 170 2.64 -44.34 -6.37
CA THR A 170 1.86 -45.40 -5.72
C THR A 170 1.05 -46.27 -6.69
N GLY A 171 0.88 -45.83 -7.94
CA GLY A 171 0.00 -46.47 -8.93
C GLY A 171 -1.51 -46.40 -8.62
N TYR A 172 -1.92 -45.71 -7.55
CA TYR A 172 -3.31 -45.65 -7.09
C TYR A 172 -3.79 -44.20 -6.90
N PHE A 173 -4.87 -43.82 -7.58
CA PHE A 173 -5.49 -42.50 -7.44
C PHE A 173 -6.87 -42.61 -6.81
N SER A 174 -7.04 -41.99 -5.64
CA SER A 174 -8.34 -41.83 -4.97
C SER A 174 -8.80 -40.39 -5.05
N LEU A 175 -9.65 -40.11 -6.05
CA LEU A 175 -10.21 -38.77 -6.27
C LEU A 175 -10.95 -38.23 -5.03
N THR A 176 -11.67 -39.09 -4.29
CA THR A 176 -12.38 -38.70 -3.06
C THR A 176 -11.42 -38.29 -1.95
N LYS A 177 -10.32 -39.02 -1.74
CA LYS A 177 -9.28 -38.62 -0.77
C LYS A 177 -8.57 -37.34 -1.20
N ALA A 178 -8.24 -37.20 -2.49
CA ALA A 178 -7.58 -36.01 -3.03
C ALA A 178 -8.45 -34.74 -2.84
N ILE A 179 -9.75 -34.81 -3.15
CA ILE A 179 -10.69 -33.70 -2.94
C ILE A 179 -10.86 -33.39 -1.45
N GLY A 180 -11.10 -34.39 -0.60
CA GLY A 180 -11.29 -34.17 0.85
C GLY A 180 -10.06 -33.54 1.51
N ASN A 181 -8.86 -34.02 1.16
CA ASN A 181 -7.62 -33.50 1.69
C ASN A 181 -7.20 -32.16 1.04
N PHE A 182 -7.57 -31.87 -0.21
CA PHE A 182 -7.48 -30.51 -0.78
C PHE A 182 -8.28 -29.49 0.04
N PHE A 183 -9.53 -29.83 0.41
CA PHE A 183 -10.34 -28.96 1.25
C PHE A 183 -9.76 -28.78 2.66
N TYR A 184 -9.25 -29.85 3.29
CA TYR A 184 -8.55 -29.76 4.58
C TYR A 184 -7.33 -28.84 4.50
N ILE A 185 -6.37 -29.14 3.61
CA ILE A 185 -5.10 -28.40 3.43
C ILE A 185 -5.35 -26.92 3.15
N SER A 186 -6.37 -26.60 2.35
CA SER A 186 -6.71 -25.23 1.95
C SER A 186 -7.44 -24.46 3.03
N LEU A 187 -8.48 -25.06 3.65
CA LEU A 187 -9.30 -24.38 4.65
C LEU A 187 -8.55 -24.16 5.96
N VAL A 188 -7.80 -25.18 6.42
CA VAL A 188 -6.96 -25.07 7.62
C VAL A 188 -5.81 -24.08 7.39
N GLY A 189 -5.20 -24.08 6.20
CA GLY A 189 -4.15 -23.13 5.83
C GLY A 189 -4.67 -21.68 5.88
N ALA A 190 -5.77 -21.40 5.18
CA ALA A 190 -6.40 -20.08 5.20
C ALA A 190 -6.79 -19.63 6.62
N LEU A 191 -7.35 -20.52 7.44
CA LEU A 191 -7.74 -20.24 8.82
C LEU A 191 -6.53 -19.91 9.70
N ILE A 192 -5.44 -20.68 9.61
CA ILE A 192 -4.17 -20.40 10.32
C ILE A 192 -3.62 -19.03 9.90
N GLY A 193 -3.59 -18.73 8.59
CA GLY A 193 -3.14 -17.45 8.06
C GLY A 193 -3.93 -16.26 8.61
N ILE A 194 -5.27 -16.37 8.62
CA ILE A 194 -6.16 -15.34 9.16
C ILE A 194 -5.93 -15.15 10.67
N LEU A 195 -5.91 -16.22 11.45
CA LEU A 195 -5.73 -16.15 12.91
C LEU A 195 -4.36 -15.59 13.31
N LEU A 196 -3.28 -16.06 12.68
CA LEU A 196 -1.93 -15.57 12.95
C LEU A 196 -1.78 -14.10 12.55
N MET A 197 -2.39 -13.66 11.45
CA MET A 197 -2.31 -12.26 11.05
C MET A 197 -3.14 -11.33 11.96
N ILE A 198 -4.28 -11.80 12.48
CA ILE A 198 -5.03 -11.09 13.54
C ILE A 198 -4.18 -11.01 14.82
N PHE A 199 -3.51 -12.10 15.21
CA PHE A 199 -2.61 -12.11 16.38
C PHE A 199 -1.41 -11.16 16.19
N ILE A 200 -0.74 -11.17 15.04
CA ILE A 200 0.37 -10.26 14.71
C ILE A 200 -0.12 -8.80 14.65
N HIS A 201 -1.35 -8.55 14.18
CA HIS A 201 -1.95 -7.22 14.25
C HIS A 201 -2.19 -6.78 15.69
N PHE A 202 -2.78 -7.63 16.53
CA PHE A 202 -2.97 -7.38 17.96
C PHE A 202 -1.64 -7.14 18.68
N LEU A 203 -0.59 -7.90 18.38
CA LEU A 203 0.76 -7.73 18.94
C LEU A 203 1.36 -6.37 18.56
N LYS A 204 1.28 -5.95 17.29
CA LYS A 204 1.72 -4.62 16.85
C LYS A 204 0.95 -3.50 17.56
N LEU A 205 -0.37 -3.65 17.69
CA LEU A 205 -1.19 -2.69 18.45
C LEU A 205 -0.80 -2.66 19.93
N PHE A 206 -0.59 -3.81 20.57
CA PHE A 206 -0.18 -3.91 21.97
C PHE A 206 1.17 -3.22 22.22
N LEU A 207 2.18 -3.50 21.38
CA LEU A 207 3.49 -2.84 21.44
C LEU A 207 3.36 -1.31 21.32
N ALA A 208 2.57 -0.82 20.38
CA ALA A 208 2.31 0.61 20.20
C ALA A 208 1.59 1.25 21.41
N HIS A 209 0.69 0.52 22.08
CA HIS A 209 0.03 0.96 23.32
C HIS A 209 0.97 0.95 24.54
N GLN A 210 1.95 0.04 24.58
CA GLN A 210 3.04 0.06 25.59
C GLN A 210 4.09 1.15 25.31
N GLY A 211 3.90 2.00 24.29
CA GLY A 211 4.85 3.04 23.91
C GLY A 211 6.07 2.54 23.12
N ILE A 212 6.13 1.25 22.78
CA ILE A 212 7.23 0.66 22.01
C ILE A 212 6.98 0.97 20.53
N GLN A 213 7.48 2.12 20.10
CA GLN A 213 7.22 2.74 18.79
C GLN A 213 8.46 2.73 17.87
N ASP A 214 9.37 1.78 18.11
CA ASP A 214 10.58 1.58 17.30
C ASP A 214 10.24 1.14 15.87
N VAL A 215 10.77 1.88 14.89
CA VAL A 215 10.66 1.62 13.46
C VAL A 215 11.30 0.28 13.09
N VAL A 216 12.45 -0.04 13.70
CA VAL A 216 13.22 -1.25 13.41
C VAL A 216 12.45 -2.49 13.87
N LEU A 217 11.89 -2.47 15.09
CA LEU A 217 11.02 -3.53 15.58
C LEU A 217 9.79 -3.76 14.68
N HIS A 218 9.12 -2.69 14.23
CA HIS A 218 7.96 -2.81 13.34
C HIS A 218 8.34 -3.39 11.97
N ALA A 219 9.50 -2.98 11.41
CA ALA A 219 10.04 -3.55 10.19
C ALA A 219 10.40 -5.04 10.36
N ILE A 220 11.08 -5.42 11.44
CA ILE A 220 11.42 -6.82 11.75
C ILE A 220 10.15 -7.69 11.86
N ILE A 221 9.11 -7.21 12.55
CA ILE A 221 7.84 -7.95 12.66
C ILE A 221 7.18 -8.10 11.27
N GLN A 222 7.19 -7.07 10.42
CA GLN A 222 6.66 -7.18 9.05
C GLN A 222 7.48 -8.19 8.21
N LEU A 223 8.82 -8.12 8.28
CA LEU A 223 9.73 -9.02 7.57
C LEU A 223 9.56 -10.48 8.03
N LEU A 224 9.37 -10.75 9.32
CA LEU A 224 9.18 -12.10 9.85
C LEU A 224 7.76 -12.68 9.60
N THR A 225 6.75 -11.84 9.39
CA THR A 225 5.34 -12.24 9.23
C THR A 225 5.11 -13.40 8.24
N PRO A 226 5.55 -13.35 6.96
CA PRO A 226 5.32 -14.45 6.01
C PRO A 226 5.95 -15.77 6.45
N PHE A 227 7.20 -15.73 6.94
CA PHE A 227 7.95 -16.93 7.33
C PHE A 227 7.30 -17.64 8.52
N VAL A 228 6.90 -16.90 9.55
CA VAL A 228 6.21 -17.45 10.74
C VAL A 228 4.89 -18.11 10.34
N ILE A 229 4.13 -17.49 9.43
CA ILE A 229 2.82 -18.01 8.99
C ILE A 229 3.00 -19.28 8.13
N TYR A 230 3.98 -19.29 7.21
CA TYR A 230 4.29 -20.45 6.39
C TYR A 230 4.71 -21.66 7.24
N ILE A 231 5.71 -21.49 8.12
CA ILE A 231 6.26 -22.56 8.96
C ILE A 231 5.19 -23.14 9.90
N THR A 232 4.30 -22.28 10.43
CA THR A 232 3.21 -22.73 11.31
C THR A 232 2.17 -23.55 10.53
N ALA A 233 1.78 -23.13 9.33
CA ALA A 233 0.78 -23.84 8.53
C ALA A 233 1.28 -25.23 8.07
N GLU A 234 2.52 -25.33 7.56
CA GLU A 234 3.10 -26.62 7.18
C GLU A 234 3.27 -27.58 8.38
N HIS A 235 3.50 -27.04 9.60
CA HIS A 235 3.49 -27.83 10.86
C HIS A 235 2.13 -28.49 11.16
N PHE A 236 1.01 -27.90 10.72
CA PHE A 236 -0.33 -28.51 10.81
C PHE A 236 -0.70 -29.35 9.57
N HIS A 237 0.29 -29.62 8.70
CA HIS A 237 0.11 -30.25 7.38
C HIS A 237 -0.92 -29.53 6.49
N ALA A 238 -1.00 -28.20 6.65
CA ALA A 238 -1.83 -27.32 5.84
C ALA A 238 -0.96 -26.47 4.91
N SER A 239 -1.55 -25.89 3.86
CA SER A 239 -0.75 -25.16 2.86
C SER A 239 -0.23 -23.83 3.42
N GLY A 240 1.09 -23.74 3.59
CA GLY A 240 1.78 -22.48 3.92
C GLY A 240 1.58 -21.40 2.87
N VAL A 241 1.47 -21.79 1.60
CA VAL A 241 1.15 -20.89 0.48
C VAL A 241 -0.21 -20.20 0.71
N ILE A 242 -1.26 -20.98 0.95
CA ILE A 242 -2.63 -20.45 1.16
C ILE A 242 -2.72 -19.66 2.48
N ALA A 243 -2.02 -20.10 3.53
CA ALA A 243 -1.97 -19.38 4.81
C ALA A 243 -1.37 -17.97 4.64
N VAL A 244 -0.24 -17.86 3.94
CA VAL A 244 0.46 -16.60 3.74
C VAL A 244 -0.34 -15.64 2.83
N VAL A 245 -1.00 -16.17 1.79
CA VAL A 245 -1.91 -15.38 0.93
C VAL A 245 -3.13 -14.87 1.70
N ALA A 246 -3.78 -15.73 2.50
CA ALA A 246 -4.90 -15.33 3.34
C ALA A 246 -4.49 -14.26 4.37
N ALA A 247 -3.30 -14.39 4.96
CA ALA A 247 -2.73 -13.37 5.83
C ALA A 247 -2.47 -12.05 5.11
N GLY A 248 -1.93 -12.06 3.89
CA GLY A 248 -1.73 -10.86 3.07
C GLY A 248 -3.05 -10.14 2.76
N ILE A 249 -4.12 -10.88 2.42
CA ILE A 249 -5.45 -10.30 2.19
C ILE A 249 -6.01 -9.64 3.47
N ILE A 250 -5.77 -10.22 4.65
CA ILE A 250 -6.11 -9.59 5.94
C ILE A 250 -5.23 -8.35 6.21
N ALA A 251 -4.00 -8.31 5.71
CA ALA A 251 -3.07 -7.18 5.85
C ALA A 251 -3.59 -5.88 5.21
N ILE A 252 -4.32 -5.97 4.08
CA ILE A 252 -4.80 -4.81 3.30
C ILE A 252 -5.49 -3.76 4.20
N ASN A 253 -6.36 -4.22 5.11
CA ASN A 253 -7.16 -3.34 5.98
C ASN A 253 -6.34 -2.61 7.07
N GLN A 254 -5.12 -3.08 7.38
CA GLN A 254 -4.33 -2.59 8.52
C GLN A 254 -3.69 -1.21 8.27
N THR A 255 -3.65 -0.76 7.01
CA THR A 255 -3.10 0.54 6.58
C THR A 255 -3.86 1.76 7.12
N THR A 256 -5.14 1.60 7.49
CA THR A 256 -6.00 2.69 7.95
C THR A 256 -5.72 3.15 9.38
N VAL A 257 -5.30 2.24 10.27
CA VAL A 257 -5.16 2.50 11.72
C VAL A 257 -4.01 3.47 12.03
N PHE A 258 -2.97 3.49 11.20
CA PHE A 258 -1.77 4.31 11.41
C PHE A 258 -1.86 5.74 10.80
N LYS A 259 -2.96 6.07 10.10
CA LYS A 259 -3.11 7.30 9.29
C LYS A 259 -2.88 8.64 10.01
N SER A 260 -2.91 8.68 11.34
CA SER A 260 -2.75 9.92 12.13
C SER A 260 -1.33 10.18 12.64
N HIS A 261 -0.43 9.19 12.63
CA HIS A 261 0.76 9.23 13.51
C HIS A 261 2.13 9.00 12.89
N TYR A 262 2.28 8.15 11.87
CA TYR A 262 3.60 7.76 11.37
C TYR A 262 3.67 7.76 9.84
N SER A 263 4.05 8.90 9.28
CA SER A 263 4.51 9.01 7.88
C SER A 263 5.88 8.33 7.72
N GLU A 264 6.84 8.67 8.58
CA GLU A 264 8.24 8.20 8.53
C GLU A 264 8.36 6.68 8.71
N THR A 265 7.77 6.11 9.78
CA THR A 265 7.78 4.66 10.03
C THR A 265 7.19 3.88 8.87
N ARG A 266 6.11 4.40 8.24
CA ARG A 266 5.49 3.75 7.09
C ARG A 266 6.41 3.81 5.87
N LEU A 267 6.97 4.98 5.57
CA LEU A 267 7.90 5.18 4.44
C LEU A 267 9.11 4.24 4.55
N VAL A 268 9.78 4.19 5.71
CA VAL A 268 10.93 3.30 5.92
C VAL A 268 10.53 1.82 5.78
N THR A 269 9.40 1.42 6.37
CA THR A 269 8.96 0.01 6.37
C THR A 269 8.44 -0.44 4.99
N GLU A 270 7.85 0.46 4.20
CA GLU A 270 7.43 0.18 2.82
C GLU A 270 8.66 0.12 1.88
N ARG A 271 9.59 1.09 1.93
CA ARG A 271 10.83 1.04 1.12
C ARG A 271 11.74 -0.16 1.47
N MET A 272 11.89 -0.52 2.74
CA MET A 272 12.63 -1.74 3.15
C MET A 272 12.00 -3.02 2.59
N TRP A 273 10.66 -3.05 2.48
CA TRP A 273 9.93 -4.18 1.95
C TRP A 273 10.01 -4.26 0.41
N GLU A 274 9.94 -3.11 -0.28
CA GLU A 274 10.21 -3.01 -1.73
C GLU A 274 11.62 -3.52 -2.07
N ILE A 275 12.64 -3.12 -1.30
CA ILE A 275 14.02 -3.60 -1.47
C ILE A 275 14.12 -5.12 -1.26
N LEU A 276 13.45 -5.68 -0.24
CA LEU A 276 13.42 -7.13 -0.05
C LEU A 276 12.79 -7.83 -1.27
N VAL A 277 11.59 -7.41 -1.69
CA VAL A 277 10.87 -7.98 -2.83
C VAL A 277 11.72 -7.92 -4.10
N TYR A 278 12.35 -6.78 -4.37
CA TYR A 278 13.27 -6.62 -5.50
C TYR A 278 14.44 -7.62 -5.46
N ILE A 279 15.12 -7.75 -4.31
CA ILE A 279 16.23 -8.70 -4.15
C ILE A 279 15.76 -10.15 -4.29
N LEU A 280 14.63 -10.52 -3.69
CA LEU A 280 14.06 -11.87 -3.79
C LEU A 280 13.74 -12.22 -5.26
N ASN A 281 13.10 -11.31 -5.99
CA ASN A 281 12.78 -11.48 -7.41
C ASN A 281 14.04 -11.69 -8.25
N GLY A 282 15.06 -10.84 -8.07
CA GLY A 282 16.30 -10.96 -8.82
C GLY A 282 17.08 -12.24 -8.49
N VAL A 283 17.16 -12.60 -7.19
CA VAL A 283 17.80 -13.84 -6.74
C VAL A 283 17.11 -15.05 -7.39
N VAL A 284 15.78 -15.02 -7.44
CA VAL A 284 14.95 -16.03 -8.09
C VAL A 284 15.23 -16.16 -9.60
N PHE A 285 15.36 -15.05 -10.34
CA PHE A 285 15.69 -15.09 -11.77
C PHE A 285 17.15 -15.50 -12.05
N VAL A 286 18.10 -15.09 -11.21
CA VAL A 286 19.50 -15.57 -11.32
C VAL A 286 19.58 -17.07 -11.03
N ILE A 287 18.88 -17.59 -10.02
CA ILE A 287 18.80 -19.03 -9.74
C ILE A 287 18.24 -19.78 -10.96
N LEU A 288 17.16 -19.28 -11.56
CA LEU A 288 16.57 -19.87 -12.78
C LEU A 288 17.62 -19.93 -13.90
N GLY A 289 18.38 -18.85 -14.10
CA GLY A 289 19.51 -18.83 -15.05
C GLY A 289 20.59 -19.86 -14.76
N VAL A 290 21.02 -19.99 -13.49
CA VAL A 290 22.08 -20.92 -13.07
C VAL A 290 21.67 -22.38 -13.24
N GLU A 291 20.40 -22.73 -12.97
CA GLU A 291 19.93 -24.12 -13.06
C GLU A 291 19.69 -24.59 -14.51
N LEU A 292 19.63 -23.70 -15.51
CA LEU A 292 19.30 -24.05 -16.90
C LEU A 292 20.29 -25.03 -17.57
N PRO A 293 21.62 -24.88 -17.47
CA PRO A 293 22.57 -25.84 -18.03
C PRO A 293 22.42 -27.23 -17.43
N ASP A 294 22.34 -27.36 -16.11
CA ASP A 294 22.22 -28.66 -15.44
C ASP A 294 20.88 -29.32 -15.76
N ALA A 295 19.78 -28.56 -15.70
CA ALA A 295 18.44 -29.01 -16.08
C ALA A 295 18.36 -29.60 -17.50
N MET A 296 19.15 -29.07 -18.44
CA MET A 296 19.12 -29.52 -19.84
C MET A 296 20.24 -30.50 -20.19
N SER A 297 21.35 -30.53 -19.43
CA SER A 297 22.56 -31.30 -19.77
C SER A 297 22.31 -32.80 -19.92
N GLU A 298 21.69 -33.44 -18.92
CA GLU A 298 21.36 -34.87 -18.93
C GLU A 298 20.44 -35.26 -20.09
N THR A 299 19.57 -34.34 -20.53
CA THR A 299 18.62 -34.59 -21.63
C THR A 299 19.27 -34.38 -23.00
N ILE A 300 20.10 -33.33 -23.16
CA ILE A 300 20.84 -33.04 -24.39
C ILE A 300 21.97 -34.05 -24.64
N ALA A 301 22.57 -34.59 -23.58
CA ALA A 301 23.62 -35.61 -23.65
C ALA A 301 23.08 -37.03 -23.92
N ASN A 302 21.76 -37.24 -23.90
CA ASN A 302 21.15 -38.56 -24.09
C ASN A 302 20.98 -38.87 -25.59
N PRO A 303 21.76 -39.79 -26.19
CA PRO A 303 21.75 -40.02 -27.64
C PRO A 303 20.44 -40.62 -28.18
N ASN A 304 19.52 -41.02 -27.29
CA ASN A 304 18.19 -41.52 -27.66
C ASN A 304 17.17 -40.38 -27.86
N ILE A 305 17.49 -39.14 -27.48
CA ILE A 305 16.62 -37.98 -27.57
C ILE A 305 17.19 -37.03 -28.63
N ASN A 306 16.46 -36.84 -29.73
CA ASN A 306 16.85 -35.86 -30.74
C ASN A 306 16.59 -34.45 -30.21
N ASN A 307 17.63 -33.60 -30.14
CA ASN A 307 17.53 -32.21 -29.67
C ASN A 307 16.46 -31.39 -30.43
N THR A 308 16.25 -31.63 -31.72
CA THR A 308 15.17 -31.00 -32.49
C THR A 308 13.79 -31.45 -32.02
N LEU A 309 13.63 -32.73 -31.65
CA LEU A 309 12.37 -33.27 -31.13
C LEU A 309 12.06 -32.71 -29.73
N LEU A 310 13.07 -32.55 -28.88
CA LEU A 310 12.93 -31.91 -27.57
C LEU A 310 12.42 -30.46 -27.69
N ILE A 311 12.97 -29.68 -28.63
CA ILE A 311 12.51 -28.31 -28.92
C ILE A 311 11.06 -28.32 -29.43
N ILE A 312 10.69 -29.27 -30.30
CA ILE A 312 9.31 -29.43 -30.78
C ILE A 312 8.36 -29.76 -29.61
N TRP A 313 8.75 -30.63 -28.68
CA TRP A 313 7.96 -30.93 -27.48
C TRP A 313 7.77 -29.70 -26.58
N ILE A 314 8.85 -28.95 -26.30
CA ILE A 314 8.79 -27.70 -25.52
C ILE A 314 7.81 -26.70 -26.17
N LEU A 315 7.94 -26.45 -27.47
CA LEU A 315 7.09 -25.51 -28.20
C LEU A 315 5.63 -25.98 -28.26
N ALA A 316 5.38 -27.28 -28.45
CA ALA A 316 4.04 -27.86 -28.50
C ALA A 316 3.32 -27.78 -27.14
N ILE A 317 4.02 -28.12 -26.04
CA ILE A 317 3.48 -28.00 -24.67
C ILE A 317 3.18 -26.54 -24.35
N TRP A 318 4.13 -25.63 -24.61
CA TRP A 318 3.93 -24.20 -24.43
C TRP A 318 2.73 -23.67 -25.24
N PHE A 319 2.60 -24.08 -26.51
CA PHE A 319 1.52 -23.65 -27.39
C PHE A 319 0.15 -24.17 -26.95
N VAL A 320 0.06 -25.41 -26.45
CA VAL A 320 -1.20 -25.94 -25.89
C VAL A 320 -1.59 -25.21 -24.61
N LEU A 321 -0.64 -24.95 -23.71
CA LEU A 321 -0.91 -24.19 -22.49
C LEU A 321 -1.33 -22.74 -22.78
N LEU A 322 -0.71 -22.09 -23.77
CA LEU A 322 -1.17 -20.80 -24.29
C LEU A 322 -2.58 -20.90 -24.87
N SER A 323 -2.84 -21.89 -25.73
CA SER A 323 -4.12 -22.07 -26.42
C SER A 323 -5.28 -22.30 -25.45
N VAL A 324 -5.13 -23.18 -24.45
CA VAL A 324 -6.16 -23.41 -23.41
C VAL A 324 -6.44 -22.12 -22.65
N ARG A 325 -5.41 -21.35 -22.26
CA ARG A 325 -5.56 -20.07 -21.57
C ARG A 325 -6.25 -19.00 -22.43
N VAL A 326 -5.90 -18.89 -23.71
CA VAL A 326 -6.55 -17.94 -24.65
C VAL A 326 -8.00 -18.33 -24.90
N LEU A 327 -8.30 -19.61 -25.11
CA LEU A 327 -9.67 -20.10 -25.31
C LEU A 327 -10.53 -19.89 -24.06
N TRP A 328 -10.01 -20.18 -22.87
CA TRP A 328 -10.67 -19.88 -21.59
C TRP A 328 -10.95 -18.38 -21.43
N SER A 329 -9.95 -17.54 -21.74
CA SER A 329 -10.10 -16.08 -21.70
C SER A 329 -11.20 -15.60 -22.64
N TYR A 330 -11.21 -16.11 -23.87
CA TYR A 330 -12.19 -15.75 -24.89
C TYR A 330 -13.61 -16.24 -24.54
N ALA A 331 -13.75 -17.46 -24.01
CA ALA A 331 -15.02 -18.01 -23.53
C ALA A 331 -15.58 -17.19 -22.35
N TYR A 332 -14.73 -16.80 -21.39
CA TYR A 332 -15.12 -15.94 -20.27
C TYR A 332 -15.57 -14.54 -20.72
N MET A 333 -14.88 -13.94 -21.70
CA MET A 333 -15.31 -12.66 -22.29
C MET A 333 -16.66 -12.79 -23.02
N TRP A 334 -16.92 -13.89 -23.71
CA TRP A 334 -18.21 -14.16 -24.35
C TRP A 334 -19.34 -14.39 -23.32
N TRP A 335 -19.07 -15.12 -22.24
CA TRP A 335 -20.03 -15.33 -21.15
C TRP A 335 -20.52 -13.99 -20.58
N ASN A 336 -19.58 -13.10 -20.25
CA ASN A 336 -19.89 -11.76 -19.73
C ASN A 336 -20.52 -10.81 -20.76
N PHE A 337 -20.41 -11.09 -22.06
CA PHE A 337 -21.11 -10.35 -23.12
C PHE A 337 -22.58 -10.77 -23.25
N PHE A 338 -22.91 -12.03 -22.92
CA PHE A 338 -24.29 -12.53 -22.90
C PHE A 338 -25.01 -12.33 -21.56
N ASP A 339 -24.28 -12.11 -20.45
CA ASP A 339 -24.88 -11.83 -19.15
C ASP A 339 -25.56 -10.45 -19.11
N LYS A 340 -26.90 -10.47 -18.99
CA LYS A 340 -27.76 -9.27 -18.91
C LYS A 340 -27.43 -8.37 -17.70
N ASN A 341 -26.75 -8.88 -16.68
CA ASN A 341 -26.32 -8.10 -15.51
C ASN A 341 -25.15 -7.13 -15.81
N HIS A 342 -24.50 -7.25 -16.98
CA HIS A 342 -23.34 -6.43 -17.36
C HIS A 342 -23.52 -5.65 -18.68
N PRO A 343 -24.55 -4.78 -18.81
CA PRO A 343 -24.96 -4.11 -20.06
C PRO A 343 -23.99 -3.02 -20.59
N LYS A 344 -22.72 -3.01 -20.16
CA LYS A 344 -21.67 -2.08 -20.61
C LYS A 344 -20.40 -2.79 -21.11
N VAL A 345 -20.47 -4.11 -21.37
CA VAL A 345 -19.36 -4.90 -21.91
C VAL A 345 -19.26 -4.72 -23.42
N THR A 346 -18.08 -4.34 -23.91
CA THR A 346 -17.76 -4.25 -25.34
C THR A 346 -17.68 -5.65 -25.97
N ARG A 347 -17.94 -5.76 -27.29
CA ARG A 347 -17.81 -7.03 -28.03
C ARG A 347 -16.41 -7.65 -27.80
N PRO A 348 -16.30 -8.97 -27.56
CA PRO A 348 -15.04 -9.60 -27.20
C PRO A 348 -14.03 -9.63 -28.36
N LEU A 349 -12.91 -8.90 -28.23
CA LEU A 349 -11.82 -8.96 -29.20
C LEU A 349 -10.89 -10.14 -28.90
N PHE A 350 -10.64 -10.99 -29.90
CA PHE A 350 -9.65 -12.07 -29.80
C PHE A 350 -8.25 -11.55 -29.42
N LYS A 351 -7.89 -10.32 -29.80
CA LYS A 351 -6.63 -9.68 -29.39
C LYS A 351 -6.49 -9.52 -27.87
N GLU A 352 -7.58 -9.29 -27.14
CA GLU A 352 -7.58 -9.12 -25.68
C GLU A 352 -7.46 -10.47 -24.97
N ALA A 353 -8.13 -11.51 -25.46
CA ALA A 353 -7.92 -12.89 -25.02
C ALA A 353 -6.49 -13.37 -25.29
N LEU A 354 -5.93 -13.06 -26.47
CA LEU A 354 -4.54 -13.37 -26.82
C LEU A 354 -3.53 -12.62 -25.91
N LEU A 355 -3.79 -11.35 -25.60
CA LEU A 355 -2.98 -10.57 -24.65
C LEU A 355 -3.03 -11.17 -23.25
N THR A 356 -4.20 -11.67 -22.81
CA THR A 356 -4.41 -12.35 -21.52
C THR A 356 -3.73 -13.73 -21.47
N GLY A 357 -3.61 -14.41 -22.61
CA GLY A 357 -2.83 -15.63 -22.77
C GLY A 357 -1.32 -15.42 -22.71
N ILE A 358 -0.80 -14.44 -23.46
CA ILE A 358 0.64 -14.13 -23.55
C ILE A 358 1.18 -13.53 -22.24
N THR A 359 0.35 -12.79 -21.50
CA THR A 359 0.68 -12.37 -20.13
C THR A 359 0.64 -13.51 -19.11
N GLY A 360 0.27 -14.74 -19.48
CA GLY A 360 0.44 -15.93 -18.63
C GLY A 360 1.89 -16.43 -18.67
N VAL A 361 2.84 -15.65 -18.16
CA VAL A 361 4.24 -16.09 -18.02
C VAL A 361 4.34 -17.14 -16.92
N ARG A 362 5.21 -18.14 -17.09
CA ARG A 362 5.56 -19.11 -16.04
C ARG A 362 6.92 -18.73 -15.49
N GLY A 363 7.11 -18.88 -14.19
CA GLY A 363 8.35 -18.52 -13.51
C GLY A 363 8.71 -19.51 -12.42
N ALA A 364 9.26 -19.05 -11.31
CA ALA A 364 10.17 -19.89 -10.54
C ALA A 364 9.50 -20.86 -9.56
N VAL A 365 8.23 -20.66 -9.22
CA VAL A 365 7.43 -21.67 -8.48
C VAL A 365 7.39 -22.99 -9.26
N THR A 366 7.29 -22.93 -10.59
CA THR A 366 7.45 -24.06 -11.52
C THR A 366 8.79 -24.77 -11.30
N MET A 367 9.89 -24.01 -11.27
CA MET A 367 11.26 -24.52 -11.17
C MET A 367 11.50 -25.21 -9.82
N ALA A 368 11.15 -24.55 -8.73
CA ALA A 368 11.31 -25.12 -7.39
C ALA A 368 10.43 -26.36 -7.18
N THR A 369 9.24 -26.40 -7.79
CA THR A 369 8.35 -27.56 -7.72
C THR A 369 8.87 -28.72 -8.57
N ILE A 370 9.38 -28.49 -9.79
CA ILE A 370 9.92 -29.58 -10.62
C ILE A 370 11.22 -30.17 -10.03
N MET A 371 12.08 -29.33 -9.44
CA MET A 371 13.31 -29.79 -8.77
C MET A 371 13.04 -30.60 -7.50
N SER A 372 11.87 -30.42 -6.86
CA SER A 372 11.44 -31.21 -5.69
C SER A 372 11.31 -32.71 -5.95
N MET A 373 11.26 -33.14 -7.22
CA MET A 373 11.11 -34.55 -7.58
C MET A 373 12.21 -35.42 -6.98
N PRO A 374 11.86 -36.51 -6.28
CA PRO A 374 12.84 -37.42 -5.69
C PRO A 374 13.64 -38.12 -6.80
N PHE A 375 14.93 -38.35 -6.57
CA PHE A 375 15.80 -39.06 -7.54
C PHE A 375 15.47 -40.56 -7.65
N ILE A 376 14.79 -41.11 -6.64
CA ILE A 376 14.47 -42.53 -6.47
C ILE A 376 12.99 -42.64 -6.12
N MET A 377 12.25 -43.54 -6.76
CA MET A 377 10.87 -43.88 -6.41
C MET A 377 10.82 -44.75 -5.14
N ASP A 378 9.67 -44.81 -4.47
CA ASP A 378 9.46 -45.62 -3.24
C ASP A 378 9.79 -47.12 -3.40
N ASN A 379 9.81 -47.60 -4.65
CA ASN A 379 10.20 -48.97 -5.03
C ASN A 379 11.72 -49.16 -5.22
N GLY A 380 12.55 -48.18 -4.86
CA GLY A 380 14.02 -48.23 -4.93
C GLY A 380 14.62 -48.02 -6.32
N ARG A 381 13.81 -47.72 -7.36
CA ARG A 381 14.30 -47.48 -8.72
C ARG A 381 14.54 -46.01 -9.00
N PHE A 382 15.61 -45.71 -9.74
CA PHE A 382 15.88 -44.36 -10.25
C PHE A 382 14.73 -43.83 -11.12
N PHE A 383 14.40 -42.55 -10.95
CA PHE A 383 13.34 -41.87 -11.69
C PHE A 383 13.87 -41.38 -13.05
N LYS A 384 13.87 -42.28 -14.05
CA LYS A 384 14.48 -42.07 -15.38
C LYS A 384 13.91 -40.86 -16.12
N GLU A 385 12.64 -40.57 -15.91
CA GLU A 385 11.88 -39.53 -16.59
C GLU A 385 12.12 -38.13 -15.98
N ARG A 386 12.73 -38.05 -14.78
CA ARG A 386 12.97 -36.80 -14.03
C ARG A 386 13.75 -35.77 -14.85
N ALA A 387 14.84 -36.17 -15.49
CA ALA A 387 15.68 -35.28 -16.30
C ALA A 387 14.90 -34.64 -17.46
N LEU A 388 14.13 -35.46 -18.20
CA LEU A 388 13.30 -34.99 -19.31
C LEU A 388 12.16 -34.09 -18.81
N MET A 389 11.53 -34.40 -17.67
CA MET A 389 10.52 -33.52 -17.08
C MET A 389 11.07 -32.15 -16.68
N ILE A 390 12.26 -32.11 -16.09
CA ILE A 390 12.94 -30.85 -15.73
C ILE A 390 13.28 -30.07 -17.00
N ALA A 391 13.94 -30.68 -17.99
CA ALA A 391 14.26 -30.03 -19.26
C ALA A 391 13.04 -29.48 -20.01
N LEU A 392 11.92 -30.22 -20.03
CA LEU A 392 10.65 -29.76 -20.60
C LEU A 392 10.07 -28.57 -19.81
N ALA A 393 10.06 -28.62 -18.47
CA ALA A 393 9.54 -27.54 -17.65
C ALA A 393 10.37 -26.26 -17.80
N CYS A 394 11.69 -26.36 -17.69
CA CYS A 394 12.63 -25.26 -17.90
C CYS A 394 12.48 -24.64 -19.30
N GLY A 395 12.38 -25.47 -20.34
CA GLY A 395 12.17 -25.04 -21.71
C GLY A 395 10.86 -24.27 -21.91
N VAL A 396 9.75 -24.74 -21.33
CA VAL A 396 8.45 -24.06 -21.42
C VAL A 396 8.43 -22.75 -20.63
N VAL A 397 9.08 -22.70 -19.47
CA VAL A 397 9.27 -21.47 -18.67
C VAL A 397 10.01 -20.41 -19.48
N VAL A 398 11.21 -20.74 -19.98
CA VAL A 398 12.04 -19.82 -20.79
C VAL A 398 11.32 -19.40 -22.08
N THR A 399 10.64 -20.32 -22.76
CA THR A 399 9.83 -20.01 -23.95
C THR A 399 8.73 -19.00 -23.60
N SER A 400 8.04 -19.17 -22.47
CA SER A 400 6.98 -18.26 -22.06
C SER A 400 7.48 -16.85 -21.74
N LEU A 401 8.64 -16.74 -21.07
CA LEU A 401 9.26 -15.47 -20.74
C LEU A 401 9.77 -14.73 -22.00
N LEU A 402 10.45 -15.45 -22.91
CA LEU A 402 10.95 -14.88 -24.16
C LEU A 402 9.80 -14.39 -25.05
N VAL A 403 8.77 -15.21 -25.26
CA VAL A 403 7.63 -14.82 -26.12
C VAL A 403 6.86 -13.65 -25.51
N ALA A 404 6.65 -13.61 -24.18
CA ALA A 404 6.04 -12.45 -23.53
C ALA A 404 6.90 -11.18 -23.68
N THR A 405 8.20 -11.27 -23.40
CA THR A 405 9.17 -10.18 -23.54
C THR A 405 9.13 -9.53 -24.92
N PHE A 406 9.16 -10.31 -26.00
CA PHE A 406 9.16 -9.76 -27.36
C PHE A 406 7.75 -9.35 -27.85
N THR A 407 6.69 -10.05 -27.44
CA THR A 407 5.35 -9.86 -28.04
C THR A 407 4.53 -8.76 -27.35
N LEU A 408 4.66 -8.58 -26.03
CA LEU A 408 3.91 -7.58 -25.29
C LEU A 408 4.21 -6.12 -25.73
N PRO A 409 5.45 -5.70 -25.98
CA PRO A 409 5.75 -4.36 -26.54
C PRO A 409 5.11 -4.15 -27.92
N ILE A 410 5.14 -5.17 -28.79
CA ILE A 410 4.59 -5.11 -30.15
C ILE A 410 3.07 -5.00 -30.13
N MET A 411 2.38 -5.79 -29.31
CA MET A 411 0.91 -5.81 -29.24
C MET A 411 0.31 -4.51 -28.69
N THR A 412 1.00 -3.85 -27.75
CA THR A 412 0.48 -2.69 -27.00
C THR A 412 0.74 -1.34 -27.67
N LYS A 413 1.76 -1.23 -28.54
CA LYS A 413 2.09 -0.04 -29.35
C LYS A 413 2.32 1.28 -28.59
N ARG A 414 2.37 1.27 -27.26
CA ARG A 414 2.69 2.44 -26.41
C ARG A 414 3.93 2.15 -25.59
N LYS A 415 5.09 2.62 -26.07
CA LYS A 415 6.31 2.69 -25.25
C LYS A 415 5.98 3.48 -23.98
N GLY A 416 6.13 2.87 -22.81
CA GLY A 416 6.15 3.64 -21.57
C GLY A 416 7.36 4.56 -21.56
N LYS A 417 7.24 5.74 -20.93
CA LYS A 417 8.40 6.24 -20.19
C LYS A 417 8.60 5.26 -19.03
N LEU A 418 9.84 4.83 -18.81
CA LEU A 418 10.19 4.04 -17.65
C LEU A 418 9.80 4.84 -16.39
N LEU A 419 9.14 4.17 -15.46
CA LEU A 419 9.10 4.60 -14.07
C LEU A 419 10.18 3.77 -13.37
N LEU A 420 11.39 4.32 -13.31
CA LEU A 420 12.50 3.65 -12.63
C LEU A 420 12.20 3.60 -11.14
N VAL A 421 12.37 2.44 -10.49
CA VAL A 421 12.25 2.31 -9.04
C VAL A 421 13.39 3.13 -8.41
N GLY A 422 13.02 4.29 -7.85
CA GLY A 422 13.94 5.34 -7.39
C GLY A 422 13.60 6.74 -7.92
N ASP A 423 12.95 6.86 -9.09
CA ASP A 423 12.66 8.15 -9.73
C ASP A 423 11.70 9.02 -8.90
N GLU A 424 10.82 8.44 -8.07
CA GLU A 424 9.95 9.21 -7.17
C GLU A 424 10.75 10.05 -6.16
N GLY A 425 11.61 9.39 -5.37
CA GLY A 425 12.40 10.07 -4.32
C GLY A 425 13.55 10.90 -4.89
N TYR A 426 14.20 10.43 -5.96
CA TYR A 426 15.33 11.16 -6.55
C TYR A 426 14.88 12.41 -7.33
N ARG A 427 13.67 12.39 -7.93
CA ARG A 427 13.07 13.61 -8.49
C ARG A 427 12.59 14.56 -7.41
N GLU A 428 12.09 14.09 -6.28
CA GLU A 428 11.67 14.99 -5.21
C GLU A 428 12.84 15.88 -4.75
N ASN A 429 14.04 15.31 -4.57
CA ASN A 429 15.24 16.07 -4.24
C ASN A 429 15.82 16.88 -5.40
N ILE A 430 16.04 16.29 -6.60
CA ILE A 430 16.59 17.03 -7.76
C ILE A 430 15.69 18.20 -8.16
N LEU A 431 14.37 18.06 -8.06
CA LEU A 431 13.45 19.16 -8.39
C LEU A 431 13.42 20.22 -7.29
N VAL A 432 13.62 19.88 -6.01
CA VAL A 432 13.76 20.89 -4.94
C VAL A 432 14.97 21.80 -5.20
N ASP A 433 16.14 21.23 -5.47
CA ASP A 433 17.35 22.01 -5.78
C ASP A 433 17.18 22.83 -7.06
N ALA A 434 16.57 22.25 -8.12
CA ALA A 434 16.36 22.93 -9.39
C ALA A 434 15.24 23.99 -9.38
N TYR A 435 14.31 23.99 -8.42
CA TYR A 435 13.22 24.97 -8.35
C TYR A 435 13.62 26.27 -7.63
N GLN A 436 14.62 26.25 -6.74
CA GLN A 436 15.07 27.46 -6.05
C GLN A 436 15.69 28.50 -7.01
N ASP A 437 16.41 28.06 -8.04
CA ASP A 437 16.97 28.94 -9.09
C ASP A 437 15.92 29.53 -10.05
N ALA A 438 14.71 28.96 -10.09
CA ALA A 438 13.68 29.29 -11.10
C ALA A 438 12.58 30.25 -10.61
N GLY A 439 12.56 30.61 -9.31
CA GLY A 439 11.51 31.46 -8.72
C GLY A 439 10.11 30.83 -8.73
N MET A 440 10.00 29.51 -8.91
CA MET A 440 8.75 28.77 -8.84
C MET A 440 8.39 28.45 -7.38
N LEU A 441 7.10 28.40 -7.07
CA LEU A 441 6.61 28.04 -5.75
C LEU A 441 6.74 26.53 -5.53
N THR A 442 7.22 26.14 -4.35
CA THR A 442 7.14 24.75 -3.89
C THR A 442 5.67 24.30 -3.74
N GLU A 443 5.41 22.99 -3.78
CA GLU A 443 4.03 22.50 -3.57
C GLU A 443 3.49 22.92 -2.20
N LEU A 444 4.34 22.98 -1.17
CA LEU A 444 3.96 23.42 0.18
C LEU A 444 3.54 24.90 0.22
N GLU A 445 4.24 25.79 -0.47
CA GLU A 445 3.85 27.19 -0.58
C GLU A 445 2.59 27.39 -1.42
N ALA A 446 2.44 26.63 -2.50
CA ALA A 446 1.21 26.63 -3.30
C ALA A 446 0.00 26.18 -2.45
N ARG A 447 0.15 25.13 -1.62
CA ARG A 447 -0.87 24.70 -0.63
C ARG A 447 -1.19 25.81 0.39
N LYS A 448 -0.18 26.50 0.95
CA LYS A 448 -0.38 27.62 1.88
C LYS A 448 -1.18 28.76 1.23
N LEU A 449 -0.80 29.19 0.02
CA LEU A 449 -1.48 30.26 -0.72
C LEU A 449 -2.92 29.88 -1.10
N MET A 450 -3.14 28.63 -1.50
CA MET A 450 -4.47 28.08 -1.80
C MET A 450 -5.40 28.19 -0.59
N THR A 451 -4.97 27.72 0.58
CA THR A 451 -5.76 27.80 1.82
C THR A 451 -5.90 29.24 2.34
N GLN A 452 -4.90 30.11 2.16
CA GLN A 452 -5.00 31.54 2.50
C GLN A 452 -6.03 32.28 1.62
N ASN A 453 -6.04 32.01 0.31
CA ASN A 453 -7.02 32.57 -0.62
C ASN A 453 -8.43 32.07 -0.31
N ALA A 454 -8.60 30.80 0.05
CA ALA A 454 -9.87 30.24 0.49
C ALA A 454 -10.41 30.96 1.75
N ILE A 455 -9.58 31.13 2.78
CA ILE A 455 -9.92 31.92 4.00
C ILE A 455 -10.32 33.36 3.64
N LYS A 456 -9.57 34.00 2.73
CA LYS A 456 -9.88 35.36 2.27
C LYS A 456 -11.20 35.43 1.49
N SER A 457 -11.52 34.39 0.72
CA SER A 457 -12.77 34.27 -0.03
C SER A 457 -13.98 34.17 0.90
N LEU A 458 -13.93 33.29 1.90
CA LEU A 458 -15.01 33.14 2.88
C LEU A 458 -15.27 34.43 3.66
N LYS A 459 -14.22 35.13 4.10
CA LYS A 459 -14.34 36.44 4.80
C LYS A 459 -14.93 37.57 3.94
N ASN A 460 -14.93 37.44 2.62
CA ASN A 460 -15.59 38.39 1.73
C ASN A 460 -17.08 38.04 1.47
N ILE A 461 -17.52 36.84 1.89
CA ILE A 461 -18.87 36.27 1.68
C ILE A 461 -19.60 36.13 3.05
N GLU A 462 -18.94 36.52 4.14
CA GLU A 462 -19.46 36.49 5.51
C GLU A 462 -20.64 37.47 5.68
N THR A 463 -21.81 36.93 6.02
CA THR A 463 -23.06 37.66 6.31
C THR A 463 -23.54 37.34 7.73
N ALA A 464 -24.46 38.14 8.27
CA ALA A 464 -25.04 37.90 9.59
C ALA A 464 -25.85 36.57 9.69
N GLU A 465 -26.21 35.98 8.55
CA GLU A 465 -26.94 34.72 8.44
C GLU A 465 -25.99 33.52 8.40
N ASN A 466 -24.92 33.63 7.60
CA ASN A 466 -23.93 32.55 7.43
C ASN A 466 -22.70 32.63 8.37
N GLU A 467 -22.65 33.61 9.29
CA GLU A 467 -21.53 33.86 10.22
C GLU A 467 -21.08 32.59 10.96
N ARG A 468 -22.02 31.71 11.33
CA ARG A 468 -21.70 30.43 11.99
C ARG A 468 -20.93 29.48 11.08
N VAL A 469 -21.48 29.21 9.89
CA VAL A 469 -20.96 28.25 8.91
C VAL A 469 -19.60 28.72 8.36
N THR A 470 -19.49 30.01 8.02
CA THR A 470 -18.22 30.61 7.60
C THR A 470 -17.17 30.50 8.70
N SER A 471 -17.53 30.70 9.98
CA SER A 471 -16.59 30.55 11.09
C SER A 471 -16.10 29.11 11.32
N ASP A 472 -16.98 28.12 11.18
CA ASP A 472 -16.62 26.70 11.25
C ASP A 472 -15.64 26.32 10.11
N LEU A 473 -15.95 26.70 8.86
CA LEU A 473 -15.08 26.45 7.69
C LEU A 473 -13.75 27.21 7.78
N ILE A 474 -13.76 28.48 8.19
CA ILE A 474 -12.52 29.26 8.38
C ILE A 474 -11.68 28.65 9.51
N HIS A 475 -12.28 28.08 10.56
CA HIS A 475 -11.53 27.37 11.61
C HIS A 475 -10.83 26.12 11.04
N GLU A 476 -11.51 25.29 10.25
CA GLU A 476 -10.91 24.13 9.59
C GLU A 476 -9.77 24.51 8.64
N LEU A 477 -9.95 25.54 7.82
CA LEU A 477 -8.88 26.05 6.94
C LEU A 477 -7.69 26.60 7.73
N ASN A 478 -7.90 27.27 8.87
CA ASN A 478 -6.80 27.72 9.73
C ASN A 478 -6.08 26.55 10.42
N ARG A 479 -6.80 25.46 10.76
CA ARG A 479 -6.20 24.22 11.26
C ARG A 479 -5.33 23.56 10.18
N ARG A 480 -5.82 23.46 8.94
CA ARG A 480 -5.05 22.99 7.77
C ARG A 480 -3.80 23.86 7.55
N LEU A 481 -3.95 25.18 7.63
CA LEU A 481 -2.84 26.14 7.50
C LEU A 481 -1.82 26.02 8.66
N GLN A 482 -2.23 25.70 9.89
CA GLN A 482 -1.30 25.38 10.98
C GLN A 482 -0.46 24.13 10.64
N HIS A 483 -1.09 23.07 10.11
CA HIS A 483 -0.37 21.86 9.70
C HIS A 483 0.64 22.16 8.58
N LEU A 484 0.26 22.92 7.55
CA LEU A 484 1.16 23.35 6.46
C LEU A 484 2.30 24.27 6.91
N HIS A 485 2.17 24.98 8.04
CA HIS A 485 3.29 25.70 8.66
C HIS A 485 4.21 24.76 9.44
N LYS A 486 3.68 23.79 10.19
CA LYS A 486 4.51 22.81 10.93
C LYS A 486 5.29 21.87 9.98
N GLU A 487 4.67 21.45 8.88
CA GLU A 487 5.30 20.73 7.76
C GLU A 487 6.41 21.54 7.04
N SER A 488 6.48 22.86 7.27
CA SER A 488 7.47 23.77 6.69
C SER A 488 8.74 23.98 7.52
N HIS A 489 8.80 23.40 8.72
CA HIS A 489 9.90 23.59 9.66
C HIS A 489 10.72 22.30 9.78
N SER A 490 12.05 22.43 9.74
CA SER A 490 12.97 21.32 10.03
C SER A 490 12.78 20.76 11.45
N ASN A 491 13.26 19.55 11.70
CA ASN A 491 13.19 18.94 13.04
C ASN A 491 13.89 19.81 14.11
N ASP A 492 14.95 20.55 13.76
CA ASP A 492 15.62 21.47 14.68
C ASP A 492 14.76 22.70 15.04
N THR A 493 13.97 23.21 14.08
CA THR A 493 13.15 24.42 14.28
C THR A 493 11.80 24.14 14.96
N HIS A 494 11.40 22.88 15.08
CA HIS A 494 10.19 22.46 15.83
C HIS A 494 10.23 22.90 17.31
N HIS A 495 11.40 22.85 17.96
CA HIS A 495 11.57 23.32 19.34
C HIS A 495 11.23 24.81 19.49
N LEU A 496 11.74 25.64 18.57
CA LEU A 496 11.53 27.10 18.58
C LEU A 496 10.05 27.45 18.34
N TYR A 497 9.37 26.74 17.43
CA TYR A 497 7.92 26.87 17.24
C TYR A 497 7.17 26.53 18.54
N ALA A 498 7.49 25.39 19.18
CA ALA A 498 6.79 24.92 20.37
C ALA A 498 6.93 25.87 21.57
N ASP A 499 8.14 26.39 21.83
CA ASP A 499 8.38 27.33 22.92
C ASP A 499 7.80 28.73 22.62
N THR A 500 7.68 29.11 21.34
CA THR A 500 6.94 30.32 20.93
C THR A 500 5.42 30.16 21.07
N GLU A 501 4.85 28.98 20.71
CA GLU A 501 3.43 28.67 20.92
C GLU A 501 3.08 28.69 22.42
N ARG A 502 3.97 28.22 23.30
CA ARG A 502 3.82 28.30 24.76
C ARG A 502 3.78 29.72 25.29
N LEU A 503 4.73 30.58 24.91
CA LEU A 503 4.78 31.98 25.36
C LEU A 503 3.50 32.74 24.98
N ILE A 504 3.03 32.55 23.75
CA ILE A 504 1.81 33.22 23.24
C ILE A 504 0.55 32.65 23.90
N GLN A 505 0.52 31.34 24.17
CA GLN A 505 -0.57 30.71 24.91
C GLN A 505 -0.64 31.17 26.38
N GLN A 506 0.51 31.47 27.02
CA GLN A 506 0.55 32.06 28.35
C GLN A 506 -0.03 33.48 28.35
N ILE A 507 0.35 34.33 27.38
CA ILE A 507 -0.21 35.69 27.23
C ILE A 507 -1.74 35.65 27.11
N ALA A 508 -2.28 34.69 26.35
CA ALA A 508 -3.72 34.48 26.24
C ALA A 508 -4.36 34.10 27.59
N ILE A 509 -3.78 33.17 28.35
CA ILE A 509 -4.30 32.73 29.67
C ILE A 509 -4.21 33.86 30.71
N ASN A 510 -3.16 34.67 30.68
CA ASN A 510 -3.06 35.86 31.54
C ASN A 510 -4.20 36.85 31.23
N GLY A 511 -4.55 37.02 29.95
CA GLY A 511 -5.74 37.77 29.53
C GLY A 511 -7.07 37.18 30.02
N GLU A 512 -7.20 35.84 30.05
CA GLU A 512 -8.36 35.16 30.66
C GLU A 512 -8.45 35.47 32.16
N LYS A 513 -7.34 35.34 32.90
CA LYS A 513 -7.29 35.64 34.34
C LYS A 513 -7.58 37.11 34.63
N GLU A 514 -6.96 38.06 33.91
CA GLU A 514 -7.20 39.50 34.05
C GLU A 514 -8.68 39.87 33.87
N ALA A 515 -9.40 39.21 32.96
CA ALA A 515 -10.84 39.44 32.78
C ALA A 515 -11.66 38.89 33.94
N ILE A 516 -11.35 37.68 34.41
CA ILE A 516 -12.06 37.03 35.53
C ILE A 516 -11.83 37.77 36.85
N HIS A 517 -10.60 38.25 37.13
CA HIS A 517 -10.31 39.07 38.31
C HIS A 517 -11.14 40.37 38.32
N ARG A 518 -11.14 41.12 37.21
CA ARG A 518 -11.99 42.33 37.05
C ARG A 518 -13.48 42.02 37.17
N LEU A 519 -13.93 40.84 36.78
CA LEU A 519 -15.33 40.42 36.93
C LEU A 519 -15.70 40.21 38.40
N ILE A 520 -14.82 39.55 39.18
CA ILE A 520 -14.99 39.31 40.62
C ILE A 520 -14.93 40.64 41.40
N GLU A 521 -13.97 41.51 41.08
CA GLU A 521 -13.82 42.85 41.66
C GLU A 521 -15.05 43.76 41.41
N SER A 522 -15.82 43.50 40.36
CA SER A 522 -17.03 44.26 40.04
C SER A 522 -18.29 43.81 40.81
N GLU A 523 -18.18 42.81 41.70
CA GLU A 523 -19.26 42.16 42.47
C GLU A 523 -20.43 41.55 41.66
N LYS A 524 -20.38 41.57 40.32
CA LYS A 524 -21.48 41.16 39.44
C LYS A 524 -21.78 39.66 39.39
N VAL A 525 -20.95 38.80 39.99
CA VAL A 525 -21.11 37.33 39.93
C VAL A 525 -20.62 36.65 41.21
N SER A 526 -21.15 35.47 41.52
CA SER A 526 -20.78 34.65 42.68
C SER A 526 -19.27 34.43 42.81
N LEU A 527 -18.73 34.85 43.96
CA LEU A 527 -17.32 34.77 44.32
C LEU A 527 -16.79 33.33 44.42
N ALA A 528 -17.68 32.35 44.64
CA ALA A 528 -17.34 30.92 44.57
C ALA A 528 -17.08 30.48 43.13
N THR A 529 -18.02 30.73 42.21
CA THR A 529 -17.91 30.33 40.80
C THR A 529 -16.72 30.99 40.10
N GLY A 530 -16.40 32.25 40.45
CA GLY A 530 -15.21 32.93 39.97
C GLY A 530 -13.89 32.28 40.42
N LYS A 531 -13.80 31.84 41.69
CA LYS A 531 -12.63 31.10 42.21
C LYS A 531 -12.48 29.73 41.55
N ASP A 532 -13.58 29.04 41.28
CA ASP A 532 -13.55 27.76 40.56
C ASP A 532 -13.05 27.93 39.12
N TYR A 533 -13.50 28.98 38.42
CA TYR A 533 -13.02 29.28 37.06
C TYR A 533 -11.54 29.67 37.06
N LEU A 534 -11.06 30.45 38.04
CA LEU A 534 -9.62 30.71 38.22
C LEU A 534 -8.84 29.42 38.51
N THR A 535 -9.40 28.47 39.25
CA THR A 535 -8.78 27.16 39.52
C THR A 535 -8.67 26.32 38.26
N PHE A 536 -9.67 26.36 37.37
CA PHE A 536 -9.61 25.77 36.03
C PHE A 536 -8.53 26.45 35.16
N LEU A 537 -8.42 27.80 35.18
CA LEU A 537 -7.36 28.52 34.45
C LEU A 537 -5.95 28.22 34.97
N ASN A 538 -5.77 28.09 36.28
CA ASN A 538 -4.49 27.68 36.88
C ASN A 538 -4.14 26.23 36.51
N SER A 539 -5.14 25.34 36.46
CA SER A 539 -4.95 23.96 35.97
C SER A 539 -4.51 23.95 34.51
N LYS A 540 -5.17 24.73 33.65
CA LYS A 540 -4.84 24.92 32.23
C LYS A 540 -3.41 25.46 32.03
N GLU A 541 -2.96 26.40 32.86
CA GLU A 541 -1.59 26.92 32.83
C GLU A 541 -0.55 25.89 33.29
N SER A 542 -0.82 25.16 34.37
CA SER A 542 0.13 24.16 34.91
C SER A 542 0.53 23.08 33.88
N ILE A 543 -0.39 22.75 32.97
CA ILE A 543 -0.16 21.80 31.87
C ILE A 543 0.90 22.33 30.88
N LEU A 544 0.95 23.65 30.63
CA LEU A 544 1.93 24.26 29.72
C LEU A 544 3.37 24.21 30.27
N TYR A 545 3.51 24.36 31.58
CA TYR A 545 4.79 24.34 32.29
C TYR A 545 5.27 22.94 32.69
N SER A 546 4.40 21.93 32.62
CA SER A 546 4.80 20.55 32.90
C SER A 546 5.94 20.11 31.95
N ASN A 547 7.08 19.71 32.52
CA ASN A 547 8.32 19.49 31.76
C ASN A 547 8.37 18.13 31.04
N TRP A 548 7.19 17.50 30.83
CA TRP A 548 6.97 16.29 30.01
C TRP A 548 7.17 16.62 28.52
N ARG A 549 8.42 16.87 28.13
CA ARG A 549 8.80 17.20 26.75
C ARG A 549 8.41 16.08 25.78
N TYR A 550 8.02 16.50 24.58
CA TYR A 550 7.53 15.69 23.45
C TYR A 550 6.22 14.91 23.66
N PHE A 551 6.12 13.99 24.61
CA PHE A 551 5.03 13.01 24.68
C PHE A 551 3.61 13.62 24.64
N PHE A 552 3.39 14.74 25.34
CA PHE A 552 2.09 15.43 25.38
C PHE A 552 1.89 16.54 24.34
N HIS A 553 2.90 16.94 23.56
CA HIS A 553 2.75 18.08 22.64
C HIS A 553 1.82 17.76 21.44
N ARG A 554 1.69 16.48 21.11
CA ARG A 554 0.71 15.93 20.15
C ARG A 554 -0.67 15.64 20.76
N ILE A 555 -0.85 15.87 22.07
CA ILE A 555 -2.06 15.53 22.85
C ILE A 555 -2.75 16.78 23.43
N SER A 556 -1.99 17.83 23.76
CA SER A 556 -2.41 19.01 24.54
C SER A 556 -3.83 19.53 24.26
N TYR A 557 -4.16 19.87 23.01
CA TYR A 557 -5.49 20.38 22.63
C TYR A 557 -6.61 19.37 22.88
N ASN A 558 -6.37 18.08 22.61
CA ASN A 558 -7.36 17.03 22.84
C ASN A 558 -7.50 16.69 24.33
N THR A 559 -6.44 16.82 25.15
CA THR A 559 -6.58 16.78 26.61
C THR A 559 -7.23 18.02 27.19
N LEU A 560 -6.99 19.21 26.64
CA LEU A 560 -7.66 20.44 27.07
C LEU A 560 -9.15 20.39 26.71
N GLN A 561 -9.53 19.95 25.50
CA GLN A 561 -10.94 19.68 25.17
C GLN A 561 -11.52 18.55 26.04
N LYS A 562 -10.77 17.48 26.34
CA LYS A 562 -11.27 16.41 27.22
C LYS A 562 -11.43 16.89 28.66
N LEU A 563 -10.55 17.75 29.18
CA LEU A 563 -10.64 18.37 30.51
C LEU A 563 -11.77 19.39 30.58
N GLU A 564 -11.90 20.28 29.58
CA GLU A 564 -13.06 21.17 29.39
C GLU A 564 -14.34 20.31 29.41
N LYS A 565 -14.41 19.22 28.63
CA LYS A 565 -15.54 18.29 28.62
C LYS A 565 -15.72 17.46 29.91
N THR A 566 -14.68 17.14 30.68
CA THR A 566 -14.85 16.39 31.96
C THR A 566 -15.26 17.31 33.09
N PHE A 567 -14.66 18.50 33.23
CA PHE A 567 -15.14 19.52 34.17
C PHE A 567 -16.60 19.91 33.87
N MET A 568 -16.93 20.18 32.60
CA MET A 568 -18.31 20.43 32.18
C MET A 568 -19.23 19.25 32.52
N LYS A 569 -18.88 18.01 32.12
CA LYS A 569 -19.72 16.82 32.36
C LYS A 569 -19.86 16.47 33.84
N GLN A 570 -18.87 16.79 34.68
CA GLN A 570 -18.88 16.61 36.13
C GLN A 570 -19.65 17.72 36.86
N ARG A 571 -19.96 18.85 36.20
CA ARG A 571 -20.82 19.93 36.73
C ARG A 571 -22.16 20.13 36.02
N TRP A 572 -22.40 19.43 34.92
CA TRP A 572 -23.68 19.36 34.18
C TRP A 572 -24.86 18.84 35.04
N GLN A 573 -24.58 18.28 36.22
CA GLN A 573 -25.59 17.94 37.24
C GLN A 573 -25.97 19.12 38.15
N SER A 574 -25.56 20.36 37.86
CA SER A 574 -25.83 21.55 38.70
C SER A 574 -26.36 22.75 37.89
N HIS A 575 -27.38 23.45 38.41
CA HIS A 575 -28.19 24.49 37.74
C HIS A 575 -27.47 25.84 37.42
N HIS A 576 -26.17 25.86 37.11
CA HIS A 576 -25.38 27.09 36.95
C HIS A 576 -24.87 27.37 35.52
N GLU A 577 -25.48 26.74 34.51
CA GLU A 577 -25.01 26.74 33.12
C GLU A 577 -24.86 28.14 32.49
N THR A 578 -25.83 29.03 32.72
CA THR A 578 -25.78 30.44 32.26
C THR A 578 -24.67 31.27 32.93
N SER A 579 -24.32 30.95 34.18
CA SER A 579 -23.23 31.63 34.89
C SER A 579 -21.87 31.26 34.28
N TRP A 580 -21.65 29.97 33.99
CA TRP A 580 -20.37 29.50 33.45
C TRP A 580 -20.12 30.01 32.03
N LEU A 581 -21.12 29.99 31.14
CA LEU A 581 -21.00 30.53 29.78
C LEU A 581 -20.62 32.02 29.77
N ASN A 582 -21.12 32.81 30.73
CA ASN A 582 -20.77 34.22 30.86
C ASN A 582 -19.31 34.44 31.34
N PHE A 583 -18.82 33.61 32.26
CA PHE A 583 -17.38 33.60 32.62
C PHE A 583 -16.51 33.19 31.42
N GLU A 584 -16.92 32.16 30.67
CA GLU A 584 -16.19 31.69 29.48
C GLU A 584 -16.14 32.76 28.38
N TYR A 585 -17.23 33.51 28.18
CA TYR A 585 -17.32 34.64 27.25
C TYR A 585 -16.35 35.78 27.61
N GLU A 586 -16.41 36.31 28.84
CA GLU A 586 -15.55 37.42 29.26
C GLU A 586 -14.07 37.01 29.37
N ALA A 587 -13.76 35.76 29.78
CA ALA A 587 -12.40 35.23 29.72
C ALA A 587 -11.86 35.18 28.28
N THR A 588 -12.65 34.65 27.33
CA THR A 588 -12.30 34.57 25.91
C THR A 588 -12.05 35.97 25.33
N LYS A 589 -12.89 36.95 25.68
CA LYS A 589 -12.75 38.37 25.33
C LYS A 589 -11.49 39.00 25.95
N GLY A 590 -11.13 38.64 27.19
CA GLY A 590 -9.88 39.01 27.85
C GLY A 590 -8.63 38.50 27.11
N ALA A 591 -8.63 37.23 26.70
CA ALA A 591 -7.55 36.64 25.90
C ALA A 591 -7.37 37.36 24.55
N ILE A 592 -8.46 37.68 23.85
CA ILE A 592 -8.43 38.44 22.58
C ILE A 592 -7.83 39.84 22.80
N GLN A 593 -8.15 40.51 23.91
CA GLN A 593 -7.55 41.80 24.26
C GLN A 593 -6.05 41.68 24.54
N ALA A 594 -5.60 40.67 25.30
CA ALA A 594 -4.18 40.44 25.58
C ALA A 594 -3.37 40.12 24.32
N LEU A 595 -3.88 39.21 23.47
CA LEU A 595 -3.25 38.88 22.19
C LEU A 595 -3.21 40.08 21.23
N LYS A 596 -4.25 40.93 21.21
CA LYS A 596 -4.26 42.17 20.41
C LYS A 596 -3.24 43.20 20.92
N LYS A 597 -3.10 43.38 22.24
CA LYS A 597 -2.02 44.23 22.83
C LYS A 597 -0.64 43.73 22.39
N TYR A 598 -0.38 42.43 22.53
CA TYR A 598 0.89 41.80 22.16
C TYR A 598 1.19 41.90 20.66
N GLN A 599 0.18 41.75 19.80
CA GLN A 599 0.32 41.95 18.35
C GLN A 599 0.66 43.40 17.98
N ILE A 600 0.11 44.40 18.69
CA ILE A 600 0.47 45.81 18.50
C ILE A 600 1.93 46.04 18.91
N GLN A 601 2.38 45.45 20.02
CA GLN A 601 3.77 45.52 20.47
C GLN A 601 4.75 44.90 19.44
N LEU A 602 4.48 43.67 18.98
CA LEU A 602 5.25 43.01 17.91
C LEU A 602 5.33 43.85 16.63
N ASN A 603 4.27 44.56 16.25
CA ASN A 603 4.26 45.41 15.07
C ASN A 603 5.05 46.73 15.24
N ALA A 604 5.52 47.05 16.44
CA ALA A 604 6.36 48.22 16.74
C ALA A 604 7.86 47.87 16.89
N GLU A 605 8.22 46.58 16.85
CA GLU A 605 9.61 46.13 16.86
C GLU A 605 10.27 46.39 15.49
N LYS A 606 11.56 46.79 15.48
CA LYS A 606 12.28 47.16 14.24
C LYS A 606 12.49 45.97 13.30
N GLU A 607 12.68 44.78 13.86
CA GLU A 607 12.71 43.50 13.15
C GLU A 607 11.67 42.58 13.81
N PRO A 608 10.41 42.59 13.33
CA PRO A 608 9.34 41.83 13.97
C PRO A 608 9.50 40.32 13.68
N ASP A 609 9.63 39.53 14.73
CA ASP A 609 9.70 38.06 14.63
C ASP A 609 8.46 37.51 13.92
N LEU A 610 8.67 37.01 12.70
CA LEU A 610 7.61 36.51 11.82
C LEU A 610 6.89 35.29 12.43
N LEU A 611 7.62 34.44 13.16
CA LEU A 611 7.09 33.25 13.81
C LEU A 611 6.15 33.64 14.96
N ARG A 612 6.57 34.59 15.82
CA ARG A 612 5.69 35.16 16.87
C ARG A 612 4.44 35.79 16.28
N LYS A 613 4.59 36.57 15.21
CA LYS A 613 3.48 37.27 14.54
C LYS A 613 2.46 36.30 13.94
N GLN A 614 2.91 35.23 13.27
CA GLN A 614 2.05 34.17 12.74
C GLN A 614 1.31 33.40 13.85
N ILE A 615 2.03 32.95 14.88
CA ILE A 615 1.44 32.17 15.98
C ILE A 615 0.47 33.04 16.80
N ALA A 616 0.75 34.33 17.00
CA ALA A 616 -0.16 35.27 17.66
C ALA A 616 -1.45 35.47 16.85
N GLN A 617 -1.37 35.60 15.53
CA GLN A 617 -2.54 35.67 14.64
C GLN A 617 -3.37 34.37 14.71
N GLN A 618 -2.72 33.21 14.67
CA GLN A 618 -3.39 31.92 14.76
C GLN A 618 -4.12 31.75 16.10
N LYS A 619 -3.45 32.04 17.23
CA LYS A 619 -4.08 31.97 18.57
C LYS A 619 -5.21 32.96 18.72
N GLN A 620 -5.08 34.18 18.19
CA GLN A 620 -6.17 35.15 18.19
C GLN A 620 -7.39 34.62 17.45
N HIS A 621 -7.20 33.89 16.34
CA HIS A 621 -8.29 33.27 15.59
C HIS A 621 -8.91 32.04 16.30
N GLU A 622 -8.11 31.18 16.95
CA GLU A 622 -8.62 30.12 17.84
C GLU A 622 -9.56 30.70 18.92
N TYR A 623 -9.22 31.86 19.47
CA TYR A 623 -10.03 32.57 20.46
C TYR A 623 -11.27 33.26 19.88
N TYR A 624 -11.21 33.85 18.68
CA TYR A 624 -12.42 34.37 18.01
C TYR A 624 -13.42 33.25 17.70
N TYR A 625 -12.94 32.10 17.18
CA TYR A 625 -13.79 30.95 16.94
C TYR A 625 -14.44 30.43 18.23
N LYS A 626 -13.69 30.36 19.35
CA LYS A 626 -14.25 30.04 20.67
C LYS A 626 -15.34 31.04 21.10
N LEU A 627 -15.16 32.34 20.84
CA LEU A 627 -16.17 33.37 21.15
C LEU A 627 -17.46 33.17 20.34
N GLN A 628 -17.33 32.86 19.05
CA GLN A 628 -18.45 32.58 18.15
C GLN A 628 -19.17 31.27 18.54
N ARG A 629 -18.43 30.21 18.90
CA ARG A 629 -18.99 28.97 19.47
C ARG A 629 -19.89 29.26 20.69
N ILE A 630 -19.44 30.13 21.60
CA ILE A 630 -20.21 30.51 22.80
C ILE A 630 -21.46 31.33 22.42
N LYS A 631 -21.32 32.29 21.49
CA LYS A 631 -22.44 33.09 20.93
C LYS A 631 -23.53 32.19 20.32
N PHE A 632 -23.15 31.26 19.45
CA PHE A 632 -24.09 30.36 18.78
C PHE A 632 -24.63 29.25 19.69
N SER A 633 -23.93 28.88 20.77
CA SER A 633 -24.45 27.98 21.81
C SER A 633 -25.66 28.54 22.58
N GLN A 634 -25.93 29.84 22.48
CA GLN A 634 -27.11 30.50 23.05
C GLN A 634 -28.26 30.68 22.03
N MET A 635 -28.07 30.25 20.79
CA MET A 635 -29.04 30.35 19.70
C MET A 635 -29.64 28.97 19.38
N LYS A 636 -30.84 28.95 18.79
CA LYS A 636 -31.43 27.71 18.28
C LYS A 636 -30.59 27.17 17.10
N PRO A 637 -30.60 25.86 16.83
CA PRO A 637 -30.12 25.33 15.55
C PRO A 637 -30.83 26.02 14.38
N SER A 638 -30.09 26.33 13.31
CA SER A 638 -30.70 26.65 12.02
C SER A 638 -31.08 25.35 11.34
N GLU A 639 -32.28 25.28 10.75
CA GLU A 639 -32.72 24.16 9.91
C GLU A 639 -31.95 24.11 8.57
N ASP A 640 -31.29 25.22 8.21
CA ASP A 640 -30.60 25.45 6.94
C ASP A 640 -29.06 25.29 7.02
N TYR A 641 -28.53 24.86 8.17
CA TYR A 641 -27.07 24.80 8.41
C TYR A 641 -26.32 23.91 7.42
N ASP A 642 -26.88 22.76 7.04
CA ASP A 642 -26.24 21.80 6.15
C ASP A 642 -26.20 22.29 4.68
N GLU A 643 -27.24 23.00 4.23
CA GLU A 643 -27.31 23.54 2.86
C GLU A 643 -26.34 24.72 2.70
N GLN A 644 -26.32 25.63 3.68
CA GLN A 644 -25.33 26.71 3.76
C GLN A 644 -23.88 26.19 3.86
N LEU A 645 -23.66 25.09 4.60
CA LEU A 645 -22.35 24.43 4.70
C LEU A 645 -21.89 23.89 3.34
N LEU A 646 -22.79 23.23 2.61
CA LEU A 646 -22.50 22.70 1.28
C LEU A 646 -22.24 23.82 0.26
N GLU A 647 -23.01 24.91 0.27
CA GLU A 647 -22.77 26.06 -0.63
C GLU A 647 -21.40 26.71 -0.36
N LEU A 648 -21.12 27.07 0.90
CA LEU A 648 -19.88 27.72 1.29
C LEU A 648 -18.66 26.80 1.14
N TYR A 649 -18.82 25.49 1.31
CA TYR A 649 -17.78 24.51 1.00
C TYR A 649 -17.49 24.47 -0.51
N ASN A 650 -18.52 24.44 -1.36
CA ASN A 650 -18.34 24.48 -2.83
C ASN A 650 -17.65 25.79 -3.27
N MET A 651 -17.99 26.93 -2.67
CA MET A 651 -17.30 28.21 -2.89
C MET A 651 -15.83 28.18 -2.42
N THR A 652 -15.56 27.50 -1.31
CA THR A 652 -14.20 27.27 -0.80
C THR A 652 -13.37 26.46 -1.81
N VAL A 653 -13.89 25.32 -2.25
CA VAL A 653 -13.27 24.46 -3.26
C VAL A 653 -13.07 25.20 -4.59
N TYR A 654 -14.04 26.03 -5.02
CA TYR A 654 -13.90 26.87 -6.21
C TYR A 654 -12.74 27.87 -6.07
N SER A 655 -12.57 28.51 -4.90
CA SER A 655 -11.46 29.43 -4.63
C SER A 655 -10.09 28.71 -4.63
N GLU A 656 -10.02 27.48 -4.10
CA GLU A 656 -8.82 26.65 -4.17
C GLU A 656 -8.50 26.21 -5.61
N ARG A 657 -9.50 25.72 -6.37
CA ARG A 657 -9.37 25.38 -7.80
C ARG A 657 -8.91 26.58 -8.63
N LYS A 658 -9.48 27.77 -8.39
CA LYS A 658 -9.08 29.02 -9.05
C LYS A 658 -7.63 29.37 -8.70
N THR A 659 -7.22 29.26 -7.44
CA THR A 659 -5.82 29.54 -7.06
C THR A 659 -4.84 28.61 -7.77
N ILE A 660 -5.15 27.31 -7.91
CA ILE A 660 -4.31 26.38 -8.70
C ILE A 660 -4.26 26.80 -10.18
N HIS A 661 -5.36 27.28 -10.76
CA HIS A 661 -5.39 27.77 -12.13
C HIS A 661 -4.54 29.05 -12.30
N ASP A 662 -4.73 30.05 -11.44
CA ASP A 662 -4.05 31.34 -11.49
C ASP A 662 -2.53 31.21 -11.24
N LEU A 663 -2.11 30.29 -10.36
CA LEU A 663 -0.69 29.98 -10.16
C LEU A 663 -0.06 29.27 -11.37
N TYR A 664 -0.81 28.41 -12.06
CA TYR A 664 -0.35 27.72 -13.26
C TYR A 664 -0.26 28.65 -14.47
N THR A 665 -1.27 29.50 -14.71
CA THR A 665 -1.28 30.45 -15.84
C THR A 665 -0.29 31.59 -15.65
N SER A 666 0.02 31.97 -14.41
CA SER A 666 1.13 32.92 -14.10
C SER A 666 2.52 32.28 -14.06
N GLY A 667 2.65 30.99 -14.42
CA GLY A 667 3.93 30.29 -14.53
C GLY A 667 4.62 29.97 -13.20
N LYS A 668 3.94 30.17 -12.06
CA LYS A 668 4.52 30.01 -10.72
C LYS A 668 4.56 28.57 -10.23
N ILE A 669 3.79 27.67 -10.86
CA ILE A 669 3.82 26.22 -10.61
C ILE A 669 3.83 25.46 -11.93
N THR A 670 4.40 24.26 -11.93
CA THR A 670 4.45 23.39 -13.11
C THR A 670 3.11 22.69 -13.35
N LEU A 671 2.94 22.10 -14.54
CA LEU A 671 1.79 21.23 -14.82
C LEU A 671 1.74 20.00 -13.90
N ASP A 672 2.90 19.49 -13.46
CA ASP A 672 2.98 18.34 -12.54
C ASP A 672 2.45 18.71 -11.16
N THR A 673 2.96 19.79 -10.54
CA THR A 673 2.50 20.24 -9.23
C THR A 673 1.05 20.75 -9.29
N ALA A 674 0.63 21.41 -10.37
CA ALA A 674 -0.79 21.76 -10.58
C ALA A 674 -1.71 20.53 -10.63
N ASN A 675 -1.24 19.40 -11.18
CA ASN A 675 -2.02 18.14 -11.19
C ASN A 675 -2.01 17.45 -9.82
N ARG A 676 -0.87 17.43 -9.10
CA ARG A 676 -0.81 16.94 -7.70
C ARG A 676 -1.77 17.71 -6.79
N LEU A 677 -1.78 19.05 -6.88
CA LEU A 677 -2.68 19.92 -6.12
C LEU A 677 -4.16 19.64 -6.43
N ARG A 678 -4.52 19.42 -7.70
CA ARG A 678 -5.88 19.02 -8.11
C ARG A 678 -6.26 17.64 -7.56
N GLN A 679 -5.35 16.66 -7.62
CA GLN A 679 -5.59 15.32 -7.10
C GLN A 679 -5.73 15.32 -5.56
N SER A 680 -4.93 16.14 -4.87
CA SER A 680 -5.05 16.40 -3.45
C SER A 680 -6.42 16.99 -3.10
N LEU A 681 -6.87 18.01 -3.84
CA LEU A 681 -8.18 18.64 -3.64
C LEU A 681 -9.34 17.67 -3.89
N LEU A 682 -9.31 16.89 -4.98
CA LEU A 682 -10.29 15.83 -5.26
C LEU A 682 -10.37 14.76 -4.14
N TYR A 683 -9.28 14.49 -3.42
CA TYR A 683 -9.30 13.59 -2.27
C TYR A 683 -10.06 14.22 -1.08
N TYR A 684 -9.85 15.51 -0.79
CA TYR A 684 -10.61 16.21 0.26
C TYR A 684 -12.11 16.27 -0.07
N GLU A 685 -12.47 16.62 -1.31
CA GLU A 685 -13.86 16.60 -1.81
C GLU A 685 -14.53 15.23 -1.57
N GLY A 686 -13.83 14.13 -1.89
CA GLY A 686 -14.34 12.77 -1.67
C GLY A 686 -14.52 12.39 -0.18
N THR A 687 -13.68 12.89 0.72
CA THR A 687 -13.78 12.57 2.16
C THR A 687 -14.97 13.22 2.87
N LEU A 688 -15.43 14.39 2.41
CA LEU A 688 -16.57 15.10 3.02
C LEU A 688 -17.91 14.54 2.54
N LEU A 689 -18.03 14.18 1.26
CA LEU A 689 -19.21 13.46 0.74
C LEU A 689 -19.44 12.11 1.45
N GLN A 690 -18.38 11.43 1.89
CA GLN A 690 -18.52 10.22 2.73
C GLN A 690 -18.97 10.52 4.16
N ARG A 691 -18.71 11.74 4.67
CA ARG A 691 -19.12 12.15 6.02
C ARG A 691 -20.60 12.48 6.08
N GLU A 692 -21.13 13.19 5.10
CA GLU A 692 -22.59 13.44 4.98
C GLU A 692 -23.38 12.12 4.88
N LEU A 693 -22.86 11.13 4.13
CA LEU A 693 -23.45 9.79 4.06
C LEU A 693 -23.37 9.01 5.38
N ALA A 694 -22.45 9.36 6.28
CA ALA A 694 -22.30 8.73 7.59
C ALA A 694 -23.05 9.47 8.73
N GLU A 695 -23.43 10.73 8.53
CA GLU A 695 -24.24 11.51 9.48
C GLU A 695 -25.75 11.48 9.12
N LYS A 696 -26.12 10.87 7.98
CA LYS A 696 -27.51 10.57 7.54
C LYS A 696 -27.94 9.09 7.67
N ASN A 697 -27.17 8.26 8.39
CA ASN A 697 -27.47 6.85 8.71
C ASN A 697 -27.29 6.57 10.21
#